data_AF-A0AAQ3UTU0-F1
#
_entry.id   AF-A0AAQ3UTU0-F1
#
_cell.length_a   1.000
_cell.length_b   1.000
_cell.length_c   1.000
_cell.angle_alpha   90.00
_cell.angle_beta   90.00
_cell.angle_gamma   90.00
#
_symmetry.space_group_name_H-M   'P 1'
#
loop_
_entity.id
_entity.type
_entity.pdbx_description
1 polymer ?
#
loop_
_entity_poly.entity_id
_entity_poly.type
_entity_poly.pdbx_seq_one_letter_code
_entity_poly.pdbx_strand_id
1 'polypeptide(L)'
;MPMDKAPGPDDFTGRFYKCCWGIIGEDVAKFSVHHSDSEKGRSIQDNFLLVQQLVRFLHRSKQPHVLLKLDMTKAFGSVSWSFLLEILQHLGFGRKWCNLISLLLSTSSTQVLINGQPGQNIFHLRGLRQGDPLSLMLFILVMDVLNSLVAEASQRNLLQPILVSHNPHRVSLYADDVVLFVRPSSCDLRMVKELLECFGHVSSLRCNLSKSAATPIQCSEEDIALVSAELSCAVGSFRCTYYLGLPLTLHKPPKFVLLPLVDKVADKLPGRKAPLLNRAGRLVVVISVLTTTLIHLLTALDLPKWMIRAIDKLRRGFLSRASPRGKLSCRPLRFGGLGILDLELLGWALRVRWLWFQKTDSTRPWTGLQVMVPKKASALFAAAVDTIVQGKTLAELAPNLLSTIPKKAVQRRTVSQALANRRWVSDIKGALTVQVLSEYLLVWYLVDGVELQPDTPDQHHWKLSSSGTYSCKSAYDSLFTGTISFSPWKRIWKSWAPMNRRFFIWLAINNKCWTSDRLAKRGLPHQFVCPFCDQAEETINHILAGCVLSREVWAWILRELRLDMIPPPHASSRFCSRWSRAAATIDKNLKRGFNSLVILVAWMLWKHRNACVFDGAQPQVQAVISQVASEGHLWCLAGYAGLRELLLRSMQLLPLVAT
;
A
#
# COMPACT_ATOMS: atom_id res chain seq x y z
N MET A 1 23.77 1.55 -1.07
CA MET A 1 23.39 0.64 -2.17
C MET A 1 22.65 -0.60 -1.63
N PRO A 2 21.60 -1.12 -2.31
CA PRO A 2 21.01 -2.43 -2.00
C PRO A 2 22.00 -3.57 -2.28
N MET A 3 22.06 -4.61 -1.44
CA MET A 3 23.05 -5.69 -1.59
C MET A 3 22.86 -6.52 -2.85
N ASP A 4 21.61 -6.67 -3.29
CA ASP A 4 21.22 -7.56 -4.39
C ASP A 4 21.01 -6.81 -5.72
N LYS A 5 21.50 -5.56 -5.84
CA LYS A 5 21.45 -4.85 -7.12
C LYS A 5 22.41 -5.55 -8.10
N ALA A 6 21.94 -5.79 -9.32
CA ALA A 6 22.78 -6.30 -10.40
C ALA A 6 24.03 -5.41 -10.54
N PRO A 7 25.21 -6.01 -10.74
CA PRO A 7 26.45 -5.27 -10.77
C PRO A 7 26.53 -4.34 -11.98
N GLY A 8 27.41 -3.35 -11.88
CA GLY A 8 27.78 -2.51 -13.02
C GLY A 8 28.73 -3.24 -13.98
N PRO A 9 29.30 -2.53 -14.96
CA PRO A 9 30.29 -3.08 -15.89
C PRO A 9 31.57 -3.61 -15.23
N ASP A 10 31.79 -3.26 -13.96
CA ASP A 10 32.90 -3.71 -13.11
C ASP A 10 32.59 -5.01 -12.36
N ASP A 11 31.41 -5.61 -12.59
CA ASP A 11 30.90 -6.84 -11.96
C ASP A 11 30.80 -6.81 -10.42
N PHE A 12 31.04 -5.65 -9.78
CA PHE A 12 30.92 -5.49 -8.34
C PHE A 12 29.46 -5.27 -7.92
N THR A 13 28.98 -6.17 -7.05
CA THR A 13 27.63 -6.09 -6.50
C THR A 13 27.54 -5.12 -5.32
N GLY A 14 26.33 -4.69 -4.95
CA GLY A 14 26.14 -3.86 -3.76
C GLY A 14 26.61 -4.52 -2.45
N ARG A 15 26.77 -5.85 -2.43
CA ARG A 15 27.38 -6.60 -1.33
C ARG A 15 28.88 -6.33 -1.21
N PHE A 16 29.60 -6.27 -2.33
CA PHE A 16 31.03 -5.92 -2.36
C PHE A 16 31.26 -4.55 -1.72
N TYR A 17 30.54 -3.52 -2.17
CA TYR A 17 30.69 -2.17 -1.61
C TYR A 17 30.37 -2.08 -0.12
N LYS A 18 29.43 -2.89 0.40
CA LYS A 18 29.15 -2.92 1.85
C LYS A 18 30.22 -3.68 2.64
N CYS A 19 30.66 -4.83 2.16
CA CYS A 19 31.65 -5.65 2.84
C CYS A 19 33.04 -5.00 2.82
N CYS A 20 33.38 -4.33 1.73
CA CYS A 20 34.67 -3.67 1.52
C CYS A 20 34.64 -2.17 1.82
N TRP A 21 33.53 -1.64 2.37
CA TRP A 21 33.40 -0.20 2.68
C TRP A 21 34.50 0.29 3.63
N GLY A 22 34.95 -0.54 4.57
CA GLY A 22 36.06 -0.18 5.46
C GLY A 22 37.42 -0.02 4.75
N ILE A 23 37.54 -0.50 3.50
CA ILE A 23 38.77 -0.44 2.70
C ILE A 23 38.67 0.70 1.67
N ILE A 24 37.58 0.73 0.89
CA ILE A 24 37.39 1.70 -0.21
C ILE A 24 36.70 2.98 0.25
N GLY A 25 36.11 2.98 1.45
CA GLY A 25 35.23 4.04 1.92
C GLY A 25 35.95 5.37 2.11
N GLU A 26 37.21 5.38 2.56
CA GLU A 26 38.00 6.61 2.66
C GLU A 26 38.30 7.21 1.27
N ASP A 27 38.66 6.38 0.29
CA ASP A 27 38.98 6.85 -1.05
C ASP A 27 37.74 7.36 -1.80
N VAL A 28 36.60 6.71 -1.58
CA VAL A 28 35.28 7.14 -2.11
C VAL A 28 34.76 8.38 -1.37
N ALA A 29 34.96 8.48 -0.05
CA ALA A 29 34.51 9.62 0.76
C ALA A 29 35.38 10.87 0.57
N LYS A 30 36.69 10.72 0.31
CA LYS A 30 37.60 11.83 -0.09
C LYS A 30 37.11 12.52 -1.37
N PHE A 31 36.32 11.84 -2.20
CA PHE A 31 35.73 12.37 -3.44
C PHE A 31 34.32 12.97 -3.29
N SER A 32 33.61 12.72 -2.20
CA SER A 32 32.19 13.08 -2.04
C SER A 32 31.93 13.87 -0.76
N VAL A 33 31.87 15.20 -0.90
CA VAL A 33 31.46 16.11 0.18
C VAL A 33 30.08 16.70 -0.14
N HIS A 34 29.13 16.36 0.74
CA HIS A 34 27.93 17.12 1.15
C HIS A 34 26.58 17.04 0.39
N HIS A 35 25.58 16.58 1.18
CA HIS A 35 24.12 16.82 1.13
C HIS A 35 23.25 16.07 0.10
N SER A 36 22.26 15.33 0.63
CA SER A 36 20.95 15.14 0.00
C SER A 36 19.88 14.87 1.07
N ASP A 37 19.00 15.85 1.29
CA ASP A 37 17.63 15.61 1.74
C ASP A 37 16.75 15.95 0.53
N SER A 38 16.33 14.91 -0.22
CA SER A 38 15.41 15.09 -1.35
C SER A 38 13.97 15.17 -0.87
N GLU A 39 13.19 16.00 -1.56
CA GLU A 39 11.82 16.41 -1.28
C GLU A 39 10.90 15.26 -0.84
N LYS A 40 10.63 15.20 0.46
CA LYS A 40 9.65 14.30 1.08
C LYS A 40 8.24 14.83 0.79
N GLY A 41 7.41 14.07 0.06
CA GLY A 41 5.95 14.17 0.25
C GLY A 41 5.03 14.12 -0.97
N ARG A 42 5.51 14.21 -2.22
CA ARG A 42 4.66 14.13 -3.43
C ARG A 42 4.58 12.70 -3.96
N SER A 43 3.39 12.27 -4.39
CA SER A 43 3.14 10.91 -4.89
C SER A 43 2.54 10.93 -6.29
N ILE A 44 2.75 9.85 -7.07
CA ILE A 44 2.13 9.66 -8.39
C ILE A 44 0.60 9.85 -8.38
N GLN A 45 -0.04 9.52 -7.26
CA GLN A 45 -1.48 9.70 -7.10
C GLN A 45 -1.90 11.16 -6.94
N ASP A 46 -1.02 12.07 -6.47
CA ASP A 46 -1.32 13.50 -6.40
C ASP A 46 -1.46 14.10 -7.81
N ASN A 47 -0.57 13.72 -8.73
CA ASN A 47 -0.65 14.16 -10.13
C ASN A 47 -1.88 13.60 -10.84
N PHE A 48 -2.19 12.31 -10.63
CA PHE A 48 -3.43 11.75 -11.15
C PHE A 48 -4.65 12.48 -10.59
N LEU A 49 -4.67 12.76 -9.28
CA LEU A 49 -5.78 13.45 -8.63
C LEU A 49 -5.95 14.87 -9.17
N LEU A 50 -4.86 15.63 -9.35
CA LEU A 50 -4.85 16.95 -9.97
C LEU A 50 -5.53 16.92 -11.35
N VAL A 51 -5.01 16.12 -12.26
CA VAL A 51 -5.51 16.03 -13.65
C VAL A 51 -6.97 15.58 -13.66
N GLN A 52 -7.31 14.54 -12.91
CA GLN A 52 -8.66 13.99 -12.86
C GLN A 52 -9.69 14.96 -12.27
N GLN A 53 -9.35 15.73 -11.22
CA GLN A 53 -10.27 16.70 -10.66
C GLN A 53 -10.37 17.96 -11.52
N LEU A 54 -9.28 18.42 -12.13
CA LEU A 54 -9.30 19.57 -13.03
C LEU A 54 -10.16 19.28 -14.27
N VAL A 55 -10.00 18.12 -14.90
CA VAL A 55 -10.88 17.64 -15.99
C VAL A 55 -12.36 17.70 -15.60
N ARG A 56 -12.70 17.20 -14.41
CA ARG A 56 -14.09 17.20 -13.91
C ARG A 56 -14.58 18.58 -13.54
N PHE A 57 -13.71 19.47 -13.08
CA PHE A 57 -14.05 20.85 -12.78
C PHE A 57 -14.39 21.59 -14.07
N LEU A 58 -13.50 21.59 -15.06
CA LEU A 58 -13.70 22.25 -16.35
C LEU A 58 -14.96 21.76 -17.07
N HIS A 59 -15.20 20.45 -17.04
CA HIS A 59 -16.42 19.87 -17.58
C HIS A 59 -17.70 20.33 -16.87
N ARG A 60 -17.70 20.40 -15.53
CA ARG A 60 -18.86 20.85 -14.74
C ARG A 60 -19.12 22.35 -14.90
N SER A 61 -18.06 23.13 -15.02
CA SER A 61 -18.13 24.57 -15.27
C SER A 61 -18.49 24.92 -16.72
N LYS A 62 -18.69 23.91 -17.59
CA LYS A 62 -18.97 24.08 -19.04
C LYS A 62 -17.94 24.96 -19.75
N GLN A 63 -16.66 24.84 -19.35
CA GLN A 63 -15.60 25.65 -19.94
C GLN A 63 -14.85 24.85 -21.02
N PRO A 64 -14.83 25.32 -22.28
CA PRO A 64 -14.16 24.63 -23.37
C PRO A 64 -12.65 24.64 -23.15
N HIS A 65 -12.05 23.45 -23.06
CA HIS A 65 -10.64 23.22 -22.84
C HIS A 65 -10.18 21.93 -23.52
N VAL A 66 -8.89 21.84 -23.77
CA VAL A 66 -8.23 20.66 -24.35
C VAL A 66 -7.21 20.15 -23.35
N LEU A 67 -7.27 18.87 -23.03
CA LEU A 67 -6.22 18.16 -22.32
C LEU A 67 -5.23 17.62 -23.36
N LEU A 68 -4.01 18.17 -23.37
CA LEU A 68 -2.92 17.70 -24.21
C LEU A 68 -2.05 16.75 -23.39
N LYS A 69 -1.99 15.48 -23.81
CA LYS A 69 -1.01 14.52 -23.32
C LYS A 69 0.16 14.50 -24.30
N LEU A 70 1.30 15.01 -23.85
CA LEU A 70 2.47 15.18 -24.70
C LEU A 70 3.37 13.93 -24.66
N ASP A 71 3.91 13.56 -25.81
CA ASP A 71 4.88 12.47 -25.97
C ASP A 71 6.29 13.05 -26.16
N MET A 72 7.17 12.91 -25.16
CA MET A 72 8.55 13.43 -25.23
C MET A 72 9.48 12.42 -25.90
N THR A 73 10.10 12.80 -27.02
CA THR A 73 10.92 11.87 -27.82
C THR A 73 12.19 11.47 -27.08
N LYS A 74 12.30 10.18 -26.71
CA LYS A 74 13.46 9.60 -26.02
C LYS A 74 13.88 10.42 -24.78
N ALA A 75 12.91 10.81 -23.95
CA ALA A 75 13.08 11.75 -22.83
C ALA A 75 14.45 11.71 -22.12
N PHE A 76 14.83 10.61 -21.48
CA PHE A 76 16.14 10.52 -20.81
C PHE A 76 17.32 10.63 -21.79
N GLY A 77 17.27 9.95 -22.94
CA GLY A 77 18.36 9.89 -23.91
C GLY A 77 18.58 11.17 -24.74
N SER A 78 17.68 12.14 -24.66
CA SER A 78 17.69 13.34 -25.49
C SER A 78 18.11 14.62 -24.74
N VAL A 79 18.34 14.59 -23.42
CA VAL A 79 18.70 15.79 -22.65
C VAL A 79 20.05 16.37 -23.08
N SER A 80 20.10 17.64 -23.45
CA SER A 80 21.36 18.35 -23.71
C SER A 80 22.15 18.56 -22.41
N TRP A 81 23.43 18.16 -22.41
CA TRP A 81 24.30 18.33 -21.25
C TRP A 81 24.67 19.79 -20.99
N SER A 82 24.88 20.61 -22.03
CA SER A 82 25.17 22.03 -21.86
C SER A 82 24.00 22.75 -21.18
N PHE A 83 22.78 22.50 -21.66
CA PHE A 83 21.56 23.04 -21.08
C PHE A 83 21.37 22.63 -19.62
N LEU A 84 21.58 21.35 -19.29
CA LEU A 84 21.51 20.89 -17.91
C LEU A 84 22.53 21.59 -17.00
N LEU A 85 23.76 21.77 -17.46
CA LEU A 85 24.80 22.45 -16.68
C LEU A 85 24.48 23.93 -16.47
N GLU A 86 23.90 24.61 -17.46
CA GLU A 86 23.41 25.99 -17.32
C GLU A 86 22.28 26.09 -16.28
N ILE A 87 21.32 25.15 -16.28
CA ILE A 87 20.27 25.11 -15.25
C ILE A 87 20.87 24.96 -13.86
N LEU A 88 21.82 24.03 -13.68
CA LEU A 88 22.47 23.82 -12.39
C LEU A 88 23.19 25.10 -11.92
N GLN A 89 23.89 25.79 -12.82
CA GLN A 89 24.52 27.07 -12.48
C GLN A 89 23.48 28.13 -12.09
N HIS A 90 22.38 28.23 -12.82
CA HIS A 90 21.29 29.17 -12.53
C HIS A 90 20.63 28.91 -11.17
N LEU A 91 20.43 27.65 -10.81
CA LEU A 91 19.89 27.24 -9.50
C LEU A 91 20.89 27.42 -8.35
N GLY A 92 22.09 27.95 -8.61
CA GLY A 92 23.10 28.25 -7.60
C GLY A 92 23.97 27.07 -7.19
N PHE A 93 24.00 25.98 -7.96
CA PHE A 93 24.93 24.88 -7.69
C PHE A 93 26.38 25.35 -7.90
N GLY A 94 27.23 25.10 -6.90
CA GLY A 94 28.63 25.53 -6.94
C GLY A 94 29.42 24.84 -8.07
N ARG A 95 30.48 25.50 -8.55
CA ARG A 95 31.33 25.02 -9.67
C ARG A 95 31.83 23.58 -9.48
N LYS A 96 32.19 23.20 -8.25
CA LYS A 96 32.64 21.83 -7.91
C LYS A 96 31.57 20.79 -8.28
N TRP A 97 30.30 21.06 -7.94
CA TRP A 97 29.18 20.19 -8.26
C TRP A 97 28.94 20.09 -9.76
N CYS A 98 28.91 21.22 -10.46
CA CYS A 98 28.74 21.22 -11.91
C CYS A 98 29.87 20.46 -12.62
N ASN A 99 31.11 20.57 -12.16
CA ASN A 99 32.24 19.82 -12.71
C ASN A 99 32.11 18.31 -12.49
N LEU A 100 31.64 17.87 -11.32
CA LEU A 100 31.40 16.45 -11.04
C LEU A 100 30.31 15.88 -11.94
N ILE A 101 29.19 16.59 -12.09
CA ILE A 101 28.12 16.18 -13.00
C ILE A 101 28.62 16.16 -14.44
N SER A 102 29.36 17.18 -14.87
CA SER A 102 29.95 17.24 -16.20
C SER A 102 30.88 16.05 -16.47
N LEU A 103 31.71 15.66 -15.49
CA LEU A 103 32.61 14.51 -15.61
C LEU A 103 31.84 13.19 -15.67
N LEU A 104 30.80 13.04 -14.85
CA LEU A 104 29.94 11.85 -14.84
C LEU A 104 29.24 11.67 -16.20
N LEU A 105 28.76 12.78 -16.79
CA LEU A 105 28.14 12.77 -18.10
C LEU A 105 29.16 12.49 -19.21
N SER A 106 30.28 13.22 -19.26
CA SER A 106 31.26 13.11 -20.34
C SER A 106 32.00 11.77 -20.39
N THR A 107 32.18 11.11 -19.25
CA THR A 107 32.79 9.76 -19.18
C THR A 107 31.78 8.64 -19.45
N SER A 108 30.52 8.98 -19.73
CA SER A 108 29.49 7.98 -19.94
C SER A 108 29.63 7.28 -21.29
N SER A 109 29.78 5.95 -21.26
CA SER A 109 29.68 5.07 -22.42
C SER A 109 28.67 3.93 -22.20
N THR A 110 28.29 3.26 -23.29
CA THR A 110 27.53 2.00 -23.29
C THR A 110 28.16 1.01 -24.25
N GLN A 111 28.16 -0.27 -23.87
CA GLN A 111 28.55 -1.39 -24.72
C GLN A 111 27.36 -2.35 -24.84
N VAL A 112 27.20 -2.95 -26.02
CA VAL A 112 26.22 -4.01 -26.23
C VAL A 112 26.92 -5.34 -25.99
N LEU A 113 26.40 -6.13 -25.06
CA LEU A 113 26.88 -7.49 -24.80
C LEU A 113 26.27 -8.45 -25.82
N ILE A 114 27.10 -9.02 -26.69
CA ILE A 114 26.70 -10.07 -27.63
C ILE A 114 27.31 -11.37 -27.13
N ASN A 115 26.48 -12.35 -26.75
CA ASN A 115 26.91 -13.63 -26.19
C ASN A 115 27.84 -13.51 -24.96
N GLY A 116 27.62 -12.49 -24.12
CA GLY A 116 28.42 -12.24 -22.93
C GLY A 116 29.75 -11.53 -23.18
N GLN A 117 30.07 -11.20 -24.44
CA GLN A 117 31.24 -10.39 -24.77
C GLN A 117 30.85 -8.93 -25.03
N PRO A 118 31.53 -7.95 -24.39
CA PRO A 118 31.24 -6.55 -24.60
C PRO A 118 31.70 -6.12 -26.01
N GLY A 119 30.80 -5.49 -26.75
CA GLY A 119 31.12 -4.88 -28.04
C GLY A 119 31.87 -3.54 -27.93
N GLN A 120 31.94 -2.81 -29.04
CA GLN A 120 32.59 -1.50 -29.09
C GLN A 120 31.92 -0.48 -28.14
N ASN A 121 32.74 0.40 -27.56
CA ASN A 121 32.27 1.52 -26.75
C ASN A 121 31.49 2.54 -27.60
N ILE A 122 30.25 2.80 -27.20
CA ILE A 122 29.44 3.91 -27.71
C ILE A 122 29.50 5.02 -26.67
N PHE A 123 30.22 6.10 -26.98
CA PHE A 123 30.30 7.28 -26.13
C PHE A 123 29.03 8.13 -26.28
N HIS A 124 28.46 8.54 -25.16
CA HIS A 124 27.29 9.42 -25.18
C HIS A 124 27.73 10.86 -25.41
N LEU A 125 26.90 11.63 -26.13
CA LEU A 125 27.07 13.09 -26.30
C LEU A 125 25.95 13.89 -25.63
N ARG A 126 24.87 13.20 -25.26
CA ARG A 126 23.66 13.74 -24.65
C ARG A 126 22.92 12.63 -23.93
N GLY A 127 21.97 13.03 -23.11
CA GLY A 127 21.07 12.14 -22.39
C GLY A 127 21.58 11.73 -21.01
N LEU A 128 20.67 11.17 -20.23
CA LEU A 128 20.86 10.73 -18.86
C LEU A 128 20.71 9.21 -18.79
N ARG A 129 21.45 8.58 -17.88
CA ARG A 129 21.52 7.12 -17.76
C ARG A 129 20.26 6.58 -17.07
N GLN A 130 19.55 5.67 -17.73
CA GLN A 130 18.43 4.97 -17.10
C GLN A 130 18.95 3.99 -16.04
N GLY A 131 18.37 4.04 -14.83
CA GLY A 131 18.77 3.19 -13.70
C GLY A 131 19.86 3.79 -12.79
N ASP A 132 20.40 4.96 -13.16
CA ASP A 132 21.19 5.81 -12.30
C ASP A 132 20.28 6.63 -11.35
N PRO A 133 20.51 6.58 -10.02
CA PRO A 133 19.72 7.35 -9.05
C PRO A 133 19.69 8.87 -9.30
N LEU A 134 20.78 9.47 -9.81
CA LEU A 134 20.85 10.93 -10.02
C LEU A 134 20.08 11.39 -11.25
N SER A 135 20.09 10.56 -12.29
CA SER A 135 19.49 10.88 -13.59
C SER A 135 18.01 11.29 -13.51
N LEU A 136 17.22 10.74 -12.57
CA LEU A 136 15.83 11.17 -12.39
C LEU A 136 15.72 12.59 -11.84
N MET A 137 16.55 12.95 -10.85
CA MET A 137 16.52 14.28 -10.25
C MET A 137 16.99 15.34 -11.25
N LEU A 138 18.06 15.05 -11.99
CA LEU A 138 18.54 15.93 -13.07
C LEU A 138 17.47 16.12 -14.15
N PHE A 139 16.76 15.04 -14.52
CA PHE A 139 15.66 15.13 -15.48
C PHE A 139 14.50 16.00 -14.98
N ILE A 140 14.14 15.91 -13.68
CA ILE A 140 13.11 16.77 -13.09
C ILE A 140 13.49 18.25 -13.20
N LEU A 141 14.74 18.62 -12.91
CA LEU A 141 15.21 20.01 -13.04
C LEU A 141 15.08 20.53 -14.47
N VAL A 142 15.40 19.70 -15.46
CA VAL A 142 15.24 20.03 -16.88
C VAL A 142 13.76 20.25 -17.23
N MET A 143 12.88 19.37 -16.76
CA MET A 143 11.44 19.49 -17.01
C MET A 143 10.78 20.66 -16.25
N ASP A 144 11.35 21.10 -15.13
CA ASP A 144 10.84 22.25 -14.38
C ASP A 144 10.98 23.57 -15.16
N VAL A 145 11.95 23.64 -16.09
CA VAL A 145 12.05 24.76 -17.04
C VAL A 145 10.81 24.84 -17.94
N LEU A 146 10.27 23.70 -18.41
CA LEU A 146 9.04 23.69 -19.20
C LEU A 146 7.85 24.21 -18.37
N ASN A 147 7.75 23.82 -17.10
CA ASN A 147 6.73 24.33 -16.19
C ASN A 147 6.87 25.85 -15.99
N SER A 148 8.11 26.34 -15.81
CA SER A 148 8.42 27.75 -15.65
C SER A 148 8.09 28.57 -16.90
N LEU A 149 8.38 28.06 -18.10
CA LEU A 149 8.02 28.70 -19.38
C LEU A 149 6.50 28.88 -19.52
N VAL A 150 5.73 27.84 -19.19
CA VAL A 150 4.26 27.91 -19.25
C VAL A 150 3.69 28.82 -18.17
N ALA A 151 4.29 28.83 -16.97
CA ALA A 151 3.92 29.73 -15.89
C ALA A 151 4.16 31.19 -16.27
N GLU A 152 5.33 31.50 -16.84
CA GLU A 152 5.69 32.85 -17.30
C GLU A 152 4.77 33.31 -18.43
N ALA A 153 4.47 32.46 -19.41
CA ALA A 153 3.51 32.77 -20.47
C ALA A 153 2.11 33.06 -19.91
N SER A 154 1.70 32.35 -18.85
CA SER A 154 0.43 32.62 -18.16
C SER A 154 0.48 33.94 -17.38
N GLN A 155 1.59 34.24 -16.69
CA GLN A 155 1.78 35.49 -15.93
C GLN A 155 1.78 36.72 -16.83
N ARG A 156 2.34 36.60 -18.04
CA ARG A 156 2.32 37.64 -19.08
C ARG A 156 1.00 37.73 -19.85
N ASN A 157 -0.01 36.97 -19.46
CA ASN A 157 -1.32 36.89 -20.15
C ASN A 157 -1.23 36.47 -21.63
N LEU A 158 -0.18 35.72 -22.02
CA LEU A 158 -0.06 35.13 -23.36
C LEU A 158 -0.94 33.89 -23.52
N LEU A 159 -1.32 33.26 -22.41
CA LEU A 159 -2.27 32.16 -22.35
C LEU A 159 -3.49 32.57 -21.54
N GLN A 160 -4.69 32.29 -22.05
CA GLN A 160 -5.93 32.66 -21.36
C GLN A 160 -6.06 31.92 -20.03
N PRO A 161 -6.47 32.59 -18.93
CA PRO A 161 -6.49 31.99 -17.60
C PRO A 161 -7.47 30.81 -17.50
N ILE A 162 -7.09 29.81 -16.71
CA ILE A 162 -7.99 28.74 -16.28
C ILE A 162 -8.76 29.25 -15.06
N LEU A 163 -10.08 29.35 -15.15
CA LEU A 163 -10.93 29.92 -14.08
C LEU A 163 -11.19 28.89 -12.96
N VAL A 164 -10.16 28.55 -12.20
CA VAL A 164 -10.24 27.76 -10.96
C VAL A 164 -9.98 28.69 -9.78
N SER A 165 -10.69 28.53 -8.66
CA SER A 165 -10.39 29.31 -7.46
C SER A 165 -9.01 28.93 -6.92
N HIS A 166 -8.07 29.87 -6.95
CA HIS A 166 -6.67 29.78 -6.55
C HIS A 166 -5.75 28.99 -7.52
N ASN A 167 -4.74 29.70 -8.04
CA ASN A 167 -3.55 29.25 -8.80
C ASN A 167 -3.64 27.84 -9.45
N PRO A 168 -4.37 27.67 -10.57
CA PRO A 168 -4.42 26.38 -11.23
C PRO A 168 -3.07 26.02 -11.87
N HIS A 169 -2.50 24.89 -11.45
CA HIS A 169 -1.42 24.25 -12.19
C HIS A 169 -1.96 23.80 -13.56
N ARG A 170 -1.57 24.55 -14.62
CA ARG A 170 -1.90 24.23 -16.01
C ARG A 170 -1.18 22.98 -16.51
N VAL A 171 -0.02 22.68 -15.92
CA VAL A 171 0.86 21.58 -16.29
C VAL A 171 0.88 20.55 -15.16
N SER A 172 0.79 19.27 -15.51
CA SER A 172 1.11 18.15 -14.62
C SER A 172 2.29 17.38 -15.21
N LEU A 173 3.43 17.45 -14.53
CA LEU A 173 4.67 16.77 -14.91
C LEU A 173 4.89 15.55 -14.02
N TYR A 174 5.07 14.37 -14.61
CA TYR A 174 5.52 13.18 -13.90
C TYR A 174 6.56 12.45 -14.75
N ALA A 175 7.84 12.71 -14.49
CA ALA A 175 8.91 12.30 -15.38
C ALA A 175 8.58 12.70 -16.84
N ASP A 176 8.53 11.74 -17.76
CA ASP A 176 8.23 11.95 -19.18
C ASP A 176 6.74 12.09 -19.50
N ASP A 177 5.83 11.72 -18.59
CA ASP A 177 4.39 11.89 -18.74
C ASP A 177 3.98 13.35 -18.45
N VAL A 178 3.83 14.15 -19.52
CA VAL A 178 3.41 15.57 -19.45
C VAL A 178 1.96 15.74 -19.87
N VAL A 179 1.17 16.42 -19.03
CA VAL A 179 -0.20 16.83 -19.34
C VAL A 179 -0.34 18.35 -19.23
N LEU A 180 -0.93 18.98 -20.24
CA LEU A 180 -1.16 20.42 -20.32
C LEU A 180 -2.64 20.72 -20.60
N PHE A 181 -3.19 21.73 -19.94
CA PHE A 181 -4.56 22.23 -20.18
C PHE A 181 -4.53 23.55 -20.96
N VAL A 182 -5.20 23.59 -22.11
CA VAL A 182 -5.19 24.74 -23.02
C VAL A 182 -6.61 25.07 -23.44
N ARG A 183 -6.94 26.34 -23.68
CA ARG A 183 -8.23 26.70 -24.29
C ARG A 183 -8.17 26.45 -25.80
N PRO A 184 -9.28 26.04 -26.45
CA PRO A 184 -9.29 25.84 -27.89
C PRO A 184 -9.37 27.19 -28.62
N SER A 185 -8.31 27.99 -28.53
CA SER A 185 -8.17 29.26 -29.25
C SER A 185 -6.91 29.19 -30.12
N SER A 186 -6.95 29.78 -31.32
CA SER A 186 -5.80 29.74 -32.24
C SER A 186 -4.57 30.40 -31.63
N CYS A 187 -4.76 31.41 -30.78
CA CYS A 187 -3.66 32.08 -30.08
C CYS A 187 -3.04 31.17 -29.01
N ASP A 188 -3.85 30.56 -28.14
CA ASP A 188 -3.33 29.69 -27.07
C ASP A 188 -2.66 28.44 -27.65
N LEU A 189 -3.23 27.83 -28.70
CA LEU A 189 -2.68 26.64 -29.33
C LEU A 189 -1.34 26.92 -30.01
N ARG A 190 -1.21 28.02 -30.76
CA ARG A 190 0.06 28.44 -31.38
C ARG A 190 1.11 28.79 -30.33
N MET A 191 0.73 29.54 -29.29
CA MET A 191 1.63 29.87 -28.19
C MET A 191 2.18 28.61 -27.52
N VAL A 192 1.33 27.61 -27.24
CA VAL A 192 1.78 26.34 -26.66
C VAL A 192 2.74 25.60 -27.60
N LYS A 193 2.46 25.58 -28.91
CA LYS A 193 3.34 24.97 -29.90
C LYS A 193 4.71 25.65 -29.93
N GLU A 194 4.75 26.98 -29.96
CA GLU A 194 5.98 27.78 -29.92
C GLU A 194 6.78 27.54 -28.64
N LEU A 195 6.12 27.48 -27.47
CA LEU A 195 6.78 27.17 -26.20
C LEU A 195 7.41 25.78 -26.20
N LEU A 196 6.71 24.78 -26.74
CA LEU A 196 7.23 23.40 -26.86
C LEU A 196 8.39 23.31 -27.86
N GLU A 197 8.34 24.04 -28.96
CA GLU A 197 9.41 24.12 -29.96
C GLU A 197 10.64 24.82 -29.40
N CYS A 198 10.46 25.96 -28.73
CA CYS A 198 11.53 26.69 -28.04
C CYS A 198 12.20 25.82 -26.98
N PHE A 199 11.42 25.21 -26.09
CA PHE A 199 11.95 24.29 -25.08
C PHE A 199 12.69 23.11 -25.72
N GLY A 200 12.13 22.51 -26.77
CA GLY A 200 12.74 21.40 -27.48
C GLY A 200 14.01 21.76 -28.25
N HIS A 201 14.16 23.02 -28.67
CA HIS A 201 15.39 23.52 -29.31
C HIS A 201 16.53 23.64 -28.31
N VAL A 202 16.28 24.24 -27.14
CA VAL A 202 17.33 24.48 -26.12
C VAL A 202 17.68 23.23 -25.31
N SER A 203 16.68 22.43 -24.92
CA SER A 203 16.88 21.24 -24.08
C SER A 203 17.23 19.97 -24.87
N SER A 204 17.07 20.03 -26.20
CA SER A 204 16.98 18.90 -27.13
C SER A 204 15.87 17.87 -26.83
N LEU A 205 14.98 18.15 -25.87
CA LEU A 205 13.78 17.35 -25.58
C LEU A 205 12.62 17.76 -26.49
N ARG A 206 12.58 17.18 -27.69
CA ARG A 206 11.50 17.47 -28.65
C ARG A 206 10.22 16.73 -28.31
N CYS A 207 9.11 17.47 -28.28
CA CYS A 207 7.77 16.90 -28.21
C CYS A 207 7.36 16.33 -29.57
N ASN A 208 6.85 15.11 -29.59
CA ASN A 208 6.28 14.49 -30.77
C ASN A 208 4.77 14.73 -30.81
N LEU A 209 4.34 15.81 -31.48
CA LEU A 209 2.92 16.15 -31.58
C LEU A 209 2.07 15.09 -32.29
N SER A 210 2.65 14.36 -33.26
CA SER A 210 1.93 13.28 -33.96
C SER A 210 1.62 12.07 -33.06
N LYS A 211 2.45 11.81 -32.04
CA LYS A 211 2.21 10.79 -31.01
C LYS A 211 1.51 11.33 -29.78
N SER A 212 1.47 12.65 -29.64
CA SER A 212 0.72 13.33 -28.59
C SER A 212 -0.78 13.22 -28.86
N ALA A 213 -1.57 13.31 -27.80
CA ALA A 213 -3.02 13.17 -27.88
C ALA A 213 -3.73 14.39 -27.27
N ALA A 214 -4.65 14.96 -28.02
CA ALA A 214 -5.56 16.00 -27.54
C ALA A 214 -6.90 15.37 -27.15
N THR A 215 -7.34 15.57 -25.92
CA THR A 215 -8.67 15.15 -25.46
C THR A 215 -9.53 16.38 -25.18
N PRO A 216 -10.60 16.64 -25.97
CA PRO A 216 -11.45 17.81 -25.80
C PRO A 216 -12.35 17.70 -24.56
N ILE A 217 -12.59 18.83 -23.89
CA ILE A 217 -13.47 18.99 -22.73
C ILE A 217 -14.45 20.11 -23.06
N GLN A 218 -15.75 19.79 -23.21
CA GLN A 218 -16.80 20.78 -23.52
C GLN A 218 -16.48 21.63 -24.77
N CYS A 219 -15.77 21.07 -25.74
CA CYS A 219 -15.45 21.71 -27.02
C CYS A 219 -16.55 21.46 -28.06
N SER A 220 -16.76 22.44 -28.93
CA SER A 220 -17.56 22.32 -30.15
C SER A 220 -16.82 21.53 -31.24
N GLU A 221 -17.50 21.22 -32.35
CA GLU A 221 -16.85 20.61 -33.52
C GLU A 221 -15.82 21.55 -34.17
N GLU A 222 -16.09 22.86 -34.15
CA GLU A 222 -15.17 23.90 -34.64
C GLU A 222 -13.88 23.94 -33.81
N ASP A 223 -14.01 23.90 -32.48
CA ASP A 223 -12.86 23.83 -31.55
C ASP A 223 -11.99 22.60 -31.84
N ILE A 224 -12.62 21.45 -32.12
CA ILE A 224 -11.92 20.19 -32.40
C ILE A 224 -11.16 20.29 -33.74
N ALA A 225 -11.81 20.85 -34.77
CA ALA A 225 -11.18 21.08 -36.07
C ALA A 225 -9.98 22.03 -35.94
N LEU A 226 -10.11 23.10 -35.14
CA LEU A 226 -9.04 24.05 -34.86
C LEU A 226 -7.83 23.38 -34.18
N VAL A 227 -8.06 22.55 -33.15
CA VAL A 227 -7.00 21.81 -32.46
C VAL A 227 -6.24 20.88 -33.41
N SER A 228 -6.97 20.19 -34.29
CA SER A 228 -6.38 19.30 -35.28
C SER A 228 -5.54 20.06 -36.31
N ALA A 229 -5.99 21.25 -36.71
CA ALA A 229 -5.29 22.09 -37.68
C ALA A 229 -3.98 22.67 -37.12
N GLU A 230 -3.99 23.20 -35.90
CA GLU A 230 -2.84 23.91 -35.32
C GLU A 230 -1.75 22.96 -34.77
N LEU A 231 -2.17 21.90 -34.05
CA LEU A 231 -1.25 21.01 -33.33
C LEU A 231 -0.92 19.71 -34.08
N SER A 232 -1.67 19.36 -35.15
CA SER A 232 -1.49 18.12 -35.91
C SER A 232 -1.46 16.84 -35.04
N CYS A 233 -2.14 16.85 -33.91
CA CYS A 233 -2.14 15.76 -32.95
C CYS A 233 -3.42 14.92 -33.03
N ALA A 234 -3.37 13.67 -32.58
CA ALA A 234 -4.54 12.81 -32.58
C ALA A 234 -5.58 13.31 -31.57
N VAL A 235 -6.79 13.61 -32.05
CA VAL A 235 -7.92 13.96 -31.17
C VAL A 235 -8.57 12.69 -30.64
N GLY A 236 -8.45 12.48 -29.32
CA GLY A 236 -8.98 11.33 -28.60
C GLY A 236 -10.29 11.63 -27.86
N SER A 237 -10.76 10.66 -27.09
CA SER A 237 -11.89 10.81 -26.17
C SER A 237 -11.56 10.23 -24.80
N PHE A 238 -12.19 10.75 -23.75
CA PHE A 238 -12.01 10.25 -22.37
C PHE A 238 -12.34 8.76 -22.19
N ARG A 239 -13.00 8.11 -23.15
CA ARG A 239 -13.23 6.66 -23.10
C ARG A 239 -11.93 5.87 -23.30
N CYS A 240 -10.89 6.48 -23.89
CA CYS A 240 -9.63 5.84 -24.22
C CYS A 240 -8.39 6.57 -23.65
N THR A 241 -8.57 7.68 -22.92
CA THR A 241 -7.43 8.45 -22.38
C THR A 241 -6.95 7.88 -21.05
N TYR A 242 -5.70 7.40 -21.02
CA TYR A 242 -5.03 6.90 -19.81
C TYR A 242 -3.86 7.83 -19.42
N TYR A 243 -3.81 8.16 -18.13
CA TYR A 243 -2.72 8.92 -17.51
C TYR A 243 -2.17 8.15 -16.30
N LEU A 244 -0.85 7.98 -16.23
CA LEU A 244 -0.18 7.24 -15.16
C LEU A 244 -0.71 5.80 -14.97
N GLY A 245 -1.16 5.17 -16.07
CA GLY A 245 -1.73 3.82 -16.07
C GLY A 245 -3.17 3.71 -15.58
N LEU A 246 -3.88 4.83 -15.41
CA LEU A 246 -5.28 4.88 -14.96
C LEU A 246 -6.15 5.68 -15.96
N PRO A 247 -7.42 5.28 -16.15
CA PRO A 247 -8.32 5.99 -17.05
C PRO A 247 -8.75 7.34 -16.49
N LEU A 248 -8.70 8.39 -17.31
CA LEU A 248 -9.28 9.69 -16.99
C LEU A 248 -10.76 9.70 -17.36
N THR A 249 -11.63 10.07 -16.42
CA THR A 249 -13.07 9.87 -16.57
C THR A 249 -13.89 11.09 -16.14
N LEU A 250 -14.79 11.54 -17.00
CA LEU A 250 -15.76 12.61 -16.68
C LEU A 250 -16.87 12.09 -15.75
N HIS A 251 -17.29 10.85 -15.98
CA HIS A 251 -18.37 10.17 -15.25
C HIS A 251 -17.88 8.83 -14.69
N LYS A 252 -18.80 8.02 -14.15
CA LYS A 252 -18.46 6.66 -13.74
C LYS A 252 -17.96 5.87 -14.95
N PRO A 253 -16.76 5.27 -14.90
CA PRO A 253 -16.23 4.52 -16.03
C PRO A 253 -17.11 3.32 -16.38
N PRO A 254 -17.40 3.09 -17.67
CA PRO A 254 -18.08 1.88 -18.11
C PRO A 254 -17.18 0.65 -17.94
N LYS A 255 -17.80 -0.53 -17.94
CA LYS A 255 -17.11 -1.80 -17.65
C LYS A 255 -15.91 -2.06 -18.57
N PHE A 256 -16.04 -1.76 -19.87
CA PHE A 256 -14.99 -2.03 -20.86
C PHE A 256 -13.70 -1.21 -20.62
N VAL A 257 -13.80 -0.01 -20.05
CA VAL A 257 -12.64 0.83 -19.70
C VAL A 257 -11.88 0.26 -18.49
N LEU A 258 -12.60 -0.38 -17.57
CA LEU A 258 -11.98 -0.96 -16.37
C LEU A 258 -11.50 -2.40 -16.55
N LEU A 259 -11.97 -3.10 -17.58
CA LEU A 259 -11.62 -4.51 -17.82
C LEU A 259 -10.11 -4.72 -18.04
N PRO A 260 -9.40 -3.89 -18.83
CA PRO A 260 -7.95 -4.00 -18.99
C PRO A 260 -7.17 -3.90 -17.67
N LEU A 261 -7.71 -3.18 -16.68
CA LEU A 261 -7.09 -3.10 -15.35
C LEU A 261 -7.25 -4.41 -14.57
N VAL A 262 -8.36 -5.12 -14.76
CA VAL A 262 -8.56 -6.47 -14.20
C VAL A 262 -7.61 -7.45 -14.87
N ASP A 263 -7.45 -7.37 -16.20
CA ASP A 263 -6.54 -8.22 -16.97
C ASP A 263 -5.09 -7.99 -16.54
N LYS A 264 -4.67 -6.72 -16.40
CA LYS A 264 -3.35 -6.37 -15.87
C LYS A 264 -3.10 -6.94 -14.47
N VAL A 265 -4.13 -7.04 -13.62
CA VAL A 265 -4.05 -7.69 -12.30
C VAL A 265 -3.97 -9.21 -12.45
N ALA A 266 -4.68 -9.80 -13.42
CA ALA A 266 -4.61 -11.22 -13.74
C ALA A 266 -3.23 -11.62 -14.26
N ASP A 267 -2.60 -10.80 -15.10
CA ASP A 267 -1.27 -11.05 -15.69
C ASP A 267 -0.16 -11.09 -14.63
N LYS A 268 -0.35 -10.40 -13.49
CA LYS A 268 0.57 -10.48 -12.35
C LYS A 268 0.49 -11.82 -11.62
N LEU A 269 -0.54 -12.62 -11.84
CA LEU A 269 -0.63 -13.96 -11.28
C LEU A 269 0.07 -14.95 -12.23
N PRO A 270 1.14 -15.64 -11.79
CA PRO A 270 1.82 -16.60 -12.64
C PRO A 270 0.98 -17.88 -12.74
N GLY A 271 -0.03 -17.87 -13.63
CA GLY A 271 -1.00 -18.95 -13.78
C GLY A 271 -0.34 -20.31 -14.02
N ARG A 272 0.78 -20.34 -14.76
CA ARG A 272 1.60 -21.52 -15.05
C ARG A 272 2.48 -21.98 -13.88
N LYS A 273 2.94 -21.07 -13.00
CA LYS A 273 3.75 -21.43 -11.81
C LYS A 273 2.88 -21.74 -10.59
N ALA A 274 1.57 -21.50 -10.65
CA ALA A 274 0.64 -21.78 -9.56
C ALA A 274 0.74 -23.24 -9.05
N PRO A 275 0.82 -24.29 -9.89
CA PRO A 275 0.97 -25.67 -9.43
C PRO A 275 2.26 -25.91 -8.64
N LEU A 276 3.36 -25.23 -9.01
CA LEU A 276 4.67 -25.35 -8.38
C LEU A 276 4.73 -24.70 -6.99
N LEU A 277 3.76 -23.84 -6.66
CA LEU A 277 3.70 -23.14 -5.37
C LEU A 277 2.77 -23.85 -4.40
N ASN A 278 3.31 -24.13 -3.21
CA ASN A 278 2.49 -24.54 -2.07
C ASN A 278 1.53 -23.42 -1.62
N ARG A 279 0.53 -23.74 -0.79
CA ARG A 279 -0.53 -22.77 -0.38
C ARG A 279 0.03 -21.51 0.29
N ALA A 280 1.09 -21.65 1.09
CA ALA A 280 1.74 -20.52 1.75
C ALA A 280 2.45 -19.61 0.73
N GLY A 281 3.16 -20.17 -0.24
CA GLY A 281 3.78 -19.42 -1.34
C GLY A 281 2.74 -18.67 -2.16
N ARG A 282 1.60 -19.30 -2.47
CA ARG A 282 0.48 -18.63 -3.17
C ARG A 282 -0.09 -17.47 -2.35
N LEU A 283 -0.25 -17.64 -1.03
CA LEU A 283 -0.70 -16.56 -0.14
C LEU A 283 0.27 -15.38 -0.15
N VAL A 284 1.58 -15.65 -0.10
CA VAL A 284 2.61 -14.60 -0.16
C VAL A 284 2.49 -13.83 -1.47
N VAL A 285 2.37 -14.49 -2.63
CA VAL A 285 2.19 -13.80 -3.93
C VAL A 285 0.94 -12.91 -3.94
N VAL A 286 -0.19 -13.37 -3.39
CA VAL A 286 -1.41 -12.54 -3.30
C VAL A 286 -1.19 -11.31 -2.43
N ILE A 287 -0.51 -11.46 -1.29
CA ILE A 287 -0.28 -10.35 -0.36
C ILE A 287 0.78 -9.38 -0.91
N SER A 288 1.95 -9.84 -1.34
CA SER A 288 3.08 -8.98 -1.70
C SER A 288 2.99 -8.39 -3.10
N VAL A 289 2.46 -9.13 -4.09
CA VAL A 289 2.42 -8.70 -5.49
C VAL A 289 1.09 -8.05 -5.83
N LEU A 290 -0.02 -8.76 -5.61
CA LEU A 290 -1.33 -8.25 -6.02
C LEU A 290 -1.79 -7.07 -5.17
N THR A 291 -1.64 -7.13 -3.85
CA THR A 291 -2.11 -6.05 -2.98
C THR A 291 -1.38 -4.76 -3.29
N THR A 292 -0.06 -4.80 -3.50
CA THR A 292 0.75 -3.63 -3.89
C THR A 292 0.27 -3.01 -5.21
N THR A 293 0.02 -3.84 -6.22
CA THR A 293 -0.52 -3.39 -7.52
C THR A 293 -1.88 -2.70 -7.35
N LEU A 294 -2.72 -3.24 -6.46
CA LEU A 294 -4.07 -2.73 -6.21
C LEU A 294 -4.09 -1.47 -5.34
N ILE A 295 -3.07 -1.21 -4.51
CA ILE A 295 -2.99 0.01 -3.71
C ILE A 295 -3.00 1.24 -4.62
N HIS A 296 -2.22 1.24 -5.71
CA HIS A 296 -2.22 2.36 -6.65
C HIS A 296 -3.62 2.59 -7.26
N LEU A 297 -4.28 1.52 -7.74
CA LEU A 297 -5.64 1.58 -8.29
C LEU A 297 -6.66 2.10 -7.25
N LEU A 298 -6.67 1.52 -6.06
CA LEU A 298 -7.62 1.82 -5.00
C LEU A 298 -7.42 3.22 -4.40
N THR A 299 -6.21 3.74 -4.42
CA THR A 299 -5.95 5.09 -3.91
C THR A 299 -6.57 6.14 -4.85
N ALA A 300 -6.51 5.89 -6.16
CA ALA A 300 -6.94 6.83 -7.19
C ALA A 300 -8.42 6.66 -7.61
N LEU A 301 -8.93 5.44 -7.69
CA LEU A 301 -10.25 5.12 -8.26
C LEU A 301 -11.20 4.46 -7.27
N ASP A 302 -12.47 4.88 -7.29
CA ASP A 302 -13.55 4.15 -6.64
C ASP A 302 -14.02 2.96 -7.47
N LEU A 303 -13.43 1.80 -7.18
CA LEU A 303 -13.67 0.58 -7.92
C LEU A 303 -15.12 0.11 -7.75
N PRO A 304 -15.85 -0.14 -8.85
CA PRO A 304 -17.18 -0.72 -8.76
C PRO A 304 -17.17 -2.09 -8.08
N LYS A 305 -18.28 -2.42 -7.39
CA LYS A 305 -18.42 -3.71 -6.68
C LYS A 305 -18.18 -4.93 -7.57
N TRP A 306 -18.58 -4.88 -8.86
CA TRP A 306 -18.34 -5.98 -9.79
C TRP A 306 -16.83 -6.22 -10.01
N MET A 307 -16.03 -5.16 -10.08
CA MET A 307 -14.59 -5.22 -10.31
C MET A 307 -13.88 -5.77 -9.09
N ILE A 308 -14.27 -5.32 -7.89
CA ILE A 308 -13.81 -5.88 -6.62
C ILE A 308 -14.09 -7.39 -6.56
N ARG A 309 -15.32 -7.82 -6.90
CA ARG A 309 -15.69 -9.24 -6.95
C ARG A 309 -14.88 -10.02 -7.98
N ALA A 310 -14.57 -9.44 -9.13
CA ALA A 310 -13.77 -10.06 -10.18
C ALA A 310 -12.31 -10.28 -9.71
N ILE A 311 -11.69 -9.25 -9.12
CA ILE A 311 -10.34 -9.34 -8.56
C ILE A 311 -10.29 -10.34 -7.41
N ASP A 312 -11.29 -10.33 -6.52
CA ASP A 312 -11.39 -11.31 -5.44
C ASP A 312 -11.63 -12.73 -5.98
N LYS A 313 -12.32 -12.88 -7.11
CA LYS A 313 -12.45 -14.20 -7.79
C LYS A 313 -11.09 -14.67 -8.30
N LEU A 314 -10.25 -13.80 -8.86
CA LEU A 314 -8.89 -14.13 -9.27
C LEU A 314 -8.02 -14.53 -8.08
N ARG A 315 -8.00 -13.71 -7.02
CA ARG A 315 -7.30 -14.00 -5.76
C ARG A 315 -7.73 -15.34 -5.16
N ARG A 316 -9.04 -15.58 -5.12
CA ARG A 316 -9.60 -16.85 -4.65
C ARG A 316 -9.18 -18.00 -5.55
N GLY A 317 -9.35 -17.90 -6.86
CA GLY A 317 -9.01 -18.97 -7.82
C GLY A 317 -7.55 -19.39 -7.73
N PHE A 318 -6.64 -18.42 -7.59
CA PHE A 318 -5.21 -18.69 -7.39
C PHE A 318 -4.94 -19.45 -6.08
N LEU A 319 -5.62 -19.08 -5.00
CA LEU A 319 -5.51 -19.77 -3.71
C LEU A 319 -6.24 -21.13 -3.67
N SER A 320 -7.38 -21.24 -4.37
CA SER A 320 -8.36 -22.34 -4.26
C SER A 320 -8.18 -23.48 -5.25
N ARG A 321 -7.21 -23.43 -6.18
CA ARG A 321 -6.74 -24.59 -6.97
C ARG A 321 -6.19 -25.75 -6.11
N ALA A 322 -6.51 -25.80 -4.81
CA ALA A 322 -6.12 -26.81 -3.84
C ALA A 322 -7.15 -27.01 -2.69
N SER A 323 -8.48 -26.78 -2.89
CA SER A 323 -9.66 -27.26 -2.07
C SER A 323 -10.72 -26.16 -1.70
N PRO A 324 -11.84 -26.52 -1.04
CA PRO A 324 -13.22 -26.37 -1.51
C PRO A 324 -13.80 -24.95 -1.29
N ARG A 325 -14.83 -24.62 -2.06
CA ARG A 325 -15.63 -23.38 -1.98
C ARG A 325 -15.91 -22.97 -0.52
N GLY A 326 -15.16 -22.01 -0.02
CA GLY A 326 -15.36 -21.38 1.28
C GLY A 326 -14.94 -19.92 1.18
N LYS A 327 -15.70 -19.01 1.81
CA LYS A 327 -15.38 -17.58 1.82
C LYS A 327 -13.94 -17.40 2.30
N LEU A 328 -13.08 -16.92 1.40
CA LEU A 328 -11.75 -16.46 1.74
C LEU A 328 -11.92 -15.36 2.78
N SER A 329 -11.32 -15.52 3.97
CA SER A 329 -11.45 -14.51 5.01
C SER A 329 -10.48 -13.37 4.70
N CYS A 330 -10.92 -12.43 3.86
CA CYS A 330 -10.27 -11.14 3.59
C CYS A 330 -10.36 -10.27 4.85
N ARG A 331 -9.67 -10.68 5.90
CA ARG A 331 -9.65 -10.03 7.20
C ARG A 331 -8.24 -10.05 7.77
N PRO A 332 -7.90 -9.08 8.63
CA PRO A 332 -6.69 -9.14 9.43
C PRO A 332 -6.53 -10.47 10.18
N LEU A 333 -5.28 -10.87 10.43
CA LEU A 333 -4.94 -12.08 11.19
C LEU A 333 -5.61 -12.11 12.57
N ARG A 334 -5.71 -10.94 13.21
CA ARG A 334 -6.36 -10.75 14.53
C ARG A 334 -7.85 -11.09 14.57
N PHE A 335 -8.52 -11.13 13.43
CA PHE A 335 -9.94 -11.49 13.30
C PHE A 335 -10.12 -12.83 12.58
N GLY A 336 -9.09 -13.68 12.58
CA GLY A 336 -9.13 -15.03 12.05
C GLY A 336 -9.00 -15.11 10.53
N GLY A 337 -8.67 -14.00 9.86
CA GLY A 337 -8.34 -14.01 8.43
C GLY A 337 -6.92 -14.47 8.12
N LEU A 338 -6.58 -14.48 6.84
CA LEU A 338 -5.26 -14.85 6.33
C LEU A 338 -4.33 -13.63 6.11
N GLY A 339 -4.74 -12.45 6.56
CA GLY A 339 -3.99 -11.21 6.33
C GLY A 339 -4.19 -10.65 4.92
N ILE A 340 -5.08 -11.23 4.13
CA ILE A 340 -5.52 -10.66 2.85
C ILE A 340 -6.45 -9.49 3.15
N LEU A 341 -6.13 -8.32 2.60
CA LEU A 341 -6.91 -7.10 2.81
C LEU A 341 -8.23 -7.16 2.04
N ASP A 342 -9.31 -6.72 2.71
CA ASP A 342 -10.59 -6.45 2.08
C ASP A 342 -10.44 -5.22 1.18
N LEU A 343 -10.69 -5.38 -0.12
CA LEU A 343 -10.46 -4.33 -1.11
C LEU A 343 -11.40 -3.14 -0.95
N GLU A 344 -12.62 -3.36 -0.50
CA GLU A 344 -13.61 -2.29 -0.31
C GLU A 344 -13.19 -1.44 0.90
N LEU A 345 -12.91 -2.09 2.03
CA LEU A 345 -12.45 -1.40 3.25
C LEU A 345 -11.09 -0.71 3.03
N LEU A 346 -10.16 -1.37 2.33
CA LEU A 346 -8.87 -0.79 1.99
C LEU A 346 -9.02 0.42 1.08
N GLY A 347 -9.91 0.37 0.09
CA GLY A 347 -10.20 1.50 -0.79
C GLY A 347 -10.76 2.70 -0.04
N TRP A 348 -11.64 2.48 0.95
CA TRP A 348 -12.11 3.56 1.82
C TRP A 348 -10.98 4.15 2.64
N ALA A 349 -10.24 3.30 3.36
CA ALA A 349 -9.11 3.74 4.16
C ALA A 349 -8.13 4.56 3.32
N LEU A 350 -7.66 4.05 2.17
CA LEU A 350 -6.72 4.76 1.31
C LEU A 350 -7.21 6.15 0.88
N ARG A 351 -8.51 6.34 0.61
CA ARG A 351 -9.05 7.63 0.14
C ARG A 351 -9.39 8.62 1.23
N VAL A 352 -9.52 8.18 2.48
CA VAL A 352 -9.59 9.11 3.64
C VAL A 352 -8.36 10.01 3.69
N ARG A 353 -7.20 9.52 3.22
CA ARG A 353 -5.96 10.30 3.11
C ARG A 353 -6.16 11.63 2.37
N TRP A 354 -7.03 11.65 1.35
CA TRP A 354 -7.22 12.83 0.52
C TRP A 354 -7.96 13.93 1.29
N LEU A 355 -8.96 13.54 2.08
CA LEU A 355 -9.66 14.46 2.98
C LEU A 355 -8.73 14.99 4.07
N TRP A 356 -7.83 14.13 4.57
CA TRP A 356 -6.79 14.56 5.52
C TRP A 356 -5.86 15.60 4.91
N PHE A 357 -5.24 15.31 3.76
CA PHE A 357 -4.34 16.27 3.10
C PHE A 357 -5.05 17.55 2.68
N GLN A 358 -6.32 17.50 2.30
CA GLN A 358 -7.11 18.68 1.97
C GLN A 358 -7.23 19.64 3.17
N LYS A 359 -7.15 19.11 4.39
CA LYS A 359 -7.23 19.86 5.64
C LYS A 359 -5.85 20.27 6.17
N THR A 360 -4.84 19.43 6.01
CA THR A 360 -3.54 19.62 6.67
C THR A 360 -2.43 20.16 5.77
N ASP A 361 -2.61 20.14 4.45
CA ASP A 361 -1.52 20.44 3.51
C ASP A 361 -2.05 21.28 2.33
N SER A 362 -1.99 22.60 2.49
CA SER A 362 -2.38 23.57 1.47
C SER A 362 -1.40 23.63 0.29
N THR A 363 -0.21 23.03 0.39
CA THR A 363 0.82 23.04 -0.67
C THR A 363 0.53 22.00 -1.76
N ARG A 364 -0.49 21.15 -1.58
CA ARG A 364 -0.87 20.13 -2.56
C ARG A 364 -1.33 20.80 -3.86
N PRO A 365 -0.94 20.25 -5.02
CA PRO A 365 -1.25 20.88 -6.30
C PRO A 365 -2.76 20.85 -6.63
N TRP A 366 -3.50 19.92 -6.05
CA TRP A 366 -4.94 19.78 -6.22
C TRP A 366 -5.76 20.57 -5.18
N THR A 367 -5.11 21.37 -4.32
CA THR A 367 -5.80 22.25 -3.36
C THR A 367 -6.76 23.18 -4.09
N GLY A 368 -7.94 23.42 -3.50
CA GLY A 368 -9.02 24.20 -4.14
C GLY A 368 -9.94 23.37 -5.07
N LEU A 369 -9.52 22.18 -5.50
CA LEU A 369 -10.38 21.27 -6.26
C LEU A 369 -11.23 20.39 -5.34
N GLN A 370 -12.48 20.12 -5.74
CA GLN A 370 -13.37 19.24 -4.99
C GLN A 370 -12.96 17.78 -5.14
N VAL A 371 -12.35 17.21 -4.09
CA VAL A 371 -12.02 15.78 -4.04
C VAL A 371 -13.28 14.94 -3.80
N MET A 372 -13.57 14.04 -4.74
CA MET A 372 -14.68 13.10 -4.63
C MET A 372 -14.26 11.83 -3.88
N VAL A 373 -14.82 11.60 -2.69
CA VAL A 373 -14.56 10.42 -1.85
C VAL A 373 -15.87 9.67 -1.55
N PRO A 374 -15.89 8.33 -1.44
CA PRO A 374 -17.11 7.60 -1.11
C PRO A 374 -17.74 8.07 0.21
N LYS A 375 -19.08 8.03 0.31
CA LYS A 375 -19.83 8.48 1.50
C LYS A 375 -19.32 7.85 2.79
N LYS A 376 -19.02 6.54 2.77
CA LYS A 376 -18.51 5.81 3.94
C LYS A 376 -17.11 6.25 4.37
N ALA A 377 -16.22 6.55 3.41
CA ALA A 377 -14.91 7.09 3.71
C ALA A 377 -15.02 8.53 4.27
N SER A 378 -15.95 9.34 3.74
CA SER A 378 -16.23 10.67 4.28
C SER A 378 -16.79 10.61 5.71
N ALA A 379 -17.70 9.66 5.98
CA ALA A 379 -18.22 9.43 7.33
C ALA A 379 -17.13 8.95 8.29
N LEU A 380 -16.24 8.06 7.85
CA LEU A 380 -15.08 7.63 8.65
C LEU A 380 -14.17 8.82 8.98
N PHE A 381 -13.88 9.67 8.00
CA PHE A 381 -13.08 10.88 8.22
C PHE A 381 -13.73 11.83 9.23
N ALA A 382 -15.02 12.12 9.07
CA ALA A 382 -15.77 12.98 9.98
C ALA A 382 -15.82 12.44 11.42
N ALA A 383 -15.86 11.12 11.60
CA ALA A 383 -15.81 10.51 12.92
C ALA A 383 -14.40 10.48 13.54
N ALA A 384 -13.35 10.52 12.70
CA ALA A 384 -11.96 10.26 13.10
C ALA A 384 -11.08 11.53 13.21
N VAL A 385 -11.55 12.67 12.71
CA VAL A 385 -10.85 13.96 12.81
C VAL A 385 -11.53 14.85 13.81
N ASP A 386 -10.74 15.40 14.73
CA ASP A 386 -11.19 16.45 15.61
C ASP A 386 -10.63 17.83 15.23
N THR A 387 -11.45 18.82 15.52
CA THR A 387 -11.04 20.13 16.06
C THR A 387 -11.41 20.11 17.55
N ILE A 388 -10.45 19.79 18.42
CA ILE A 388 -10.69 19.50 19.84
C ILE A 388 -10.81 20.78 20.67
N VAL A 389 -11.78 20.84 21.58
CA VAL A 389 -11.74 21.67 22.80
C VAL A 389 -11.76 20.72 24.01
N GLN A 390 -10.70 20.68 24.82
CA GLN A 390 -10.55 19.82 26.02
C GLN A 390 -10.85 18.31 25.83
N GLY A 391 -10.45 17.72 24.71
CA GLY A 391 -10.55 16.26 24.46
C GLY A 391 -11.92 15.75 23.97
N LYS A 392 -12.90 16.62 23.74
CA LYS A 392 -14.24 16.26 23.20
C LYS A 392 -14.64 17.21 22.07
N THR A 393 -15.50 16.75 21.16
CA THR A 393 -16.08 17.62 20.11
C THR A 393 -17.21 18.49 20.68
N LEU A 394 -17.50 19.63 20.04
CA LEU A 394 -18.65 20.45 20.42
C LEU A 394 -19.98 19.67 20.33
N ALA A 395 -20.08 18.73 19.38
CA ALA A 395 -21.25 17.85 19.25
C ALA A 395 -21.37 16.81 20.38
N GLU A 396 -20.26 16.43 21.01
CA GLU A 396 -20.24 15.54 22.18
C GLU A 396 -20.42 16.31 23.49
N LEU A 397 -19.92 17.54 23.56
CA LEU A 397 -20.03 18.42 24.74
C LEU A 397 -21.42 19.04 24.87
N ALA A 398 -22.03 19.43 23.75
CA ALA A 398 -23.24 20.23 23.70
C ALA A 398 -24.18 19.81 22.54
N PRO A 399 -24.68 18.55 22.52
CA PRO A 399 -25.50 18.03 21.44
C PRO A 399 -26.86 18.74 21.31
N ASN A 400 -27.50 19.08 22.43
CA ASN A 400 -28.81 19.72 22.44
C ASN A 400 -28.70 21.18 21.96
N LEU A 401 -27.68 21.90 22.43
CA LEU A 401 -27.35 23.24 21.96
C LEU A 401 -27.07 23.26 20.45
N LEU A 402 -26.25 22.33 19.95
CA LEU A 402 -25.96 22.26 18.51
C LEU A 402 -27.23 22.03 17.68
N SER A 403 -28.20 21.25 18.20
CA SER A 403 -29.47 20.99 17.52
C SER A 403 -30.35 22.23 17.38
N THR A 404 -30.18 23.23 18.26
CA THR A 404 -30.91 24.50 18.21
C THR A 404 -30.35 25.51 17.20
N ILE A 405 -29.18 25.24 16.61
CA ILE A 405 -28.52 26.10 15.64
C ILE A 405 -28.90 25.68 14.22
N PRO A 406 -29.30 26.61 13.33
CA PRO A 406 -29.59 26.29 11.94
C PRO A 406 -28.39 25.62 11.24
N LYS A 407 -28.62 24.50 10.54
CA LYS A 407 -27.57 23.75 9.83
C LYS A 407 -26.71 24.62 8.91
N LYS A 408 -27.28 25.66 8.31
CA LYS A 408 -26.57 26.61 7.44
C LYS A 408 -25.53 27.44 8.19
N ALA A 409 -25.80 27.82 9.44
CA ALA A 409 -24.86 28.52 10.31
C ALA A 409 -23.72 27.59 10.73
N VAL A 410 -24.04 26.37 11.18
CA VAL A 410 -23.06 25.33 11.56
C VAL A 410 -22.07 25.01 10.43
N GLN A 411 -22.55 24.99 9.18
CA GLN A 411 -21.71 24.62 8.03
C GLN A 411 -20.85 25.74 7.45
N ARG A 412 -21.19 27.01 7.70
CA ARG A 412 -20.54 28.16 7.04
C ARG A 412 -19.71 29.01 7.95
N ARG A 413 -20.03 29.06 9.25
CA ARG A 413 -19.35 29.94 10.20
C ARG A 413 -18.05 29.30 10.66
N THR A 414 -16.95 30.05 10.57
CA THR A 414 -15.65 29.60 11.11
C THR A 414 -15.58 29.85 12.62
N VAL A 415 -14.68 29.17 13.32
CA VAL A 415 -14.44 29.40 14.76
C VAL A 415 -14.08 30.86 15.01
N SER A 416 -13.17 31.44 14.21
CA SER A 416 -12.82 32.86 14.28
C SER A 416 -14.04 33.80 14.16
N GLN A 417 -14.94 33.54 13.19
CA GLN A 417 -16.16 34.34 13.02
C GLN A 417 -17.18 34.13 14.14
N ALA A 418 -17.22 32.92 14.72
CA ALA A 418 -18.09 32.57 15.83
C ALA A 418 -17.65 33.27 17.12
N LEU A 419 -16.35 33.30 17.40
CA LEU A 419 -15.76 33.91 18.59
C LEU A 419 -15.78 35.43 18.53
N ALA A 420 -15.60 36.03 17.34
CA ALA A 420 -15.68 37.46 17.15
C ALA A 420 -17.01 38.02 17.68
N ASN A 421 -16.93 38.88 18.70
CA ASN A 421 -18.08 39.49 19.39
C ASN A 421 -19.16 38.49 19.85
N ARG A 422 -18.76 37.26 20.20
CA ARG A 422 -19.68 36.20 20.65
C ARG A 422 -20.84 35.95 19.66
N ARG A 423 -20.59 36.10 18.36
CA ARG A 423 -21.61 35.96 17.29
C ARG A 423 -22.31 34.60 17.29
N TRP A 424 -21.65 33.55 17.76
CA TRP A 424 -22.26 32.21 17.85
C TRP A 424 -23.52 32.17 18.72
N VAL A 425 -23.65 33.06 19.71
CA VAL A 425 -24.86 33.16 20.55
C VAL A 425 -26.08 33.58 19.73
N SER A 426 -25.89 34.43 18.72
CA SER A 426 -26.97 34.92 17.85
C SER A 426 -27.54 33.83 16.91
N ASP A 427 -26.82 32.72 16.75
CA ASP A 427 -27.21 31.61 15.89
C ASP A 427 -28.11 30.58 16.59
N ILE A 428 -28.29 30.69 17.90
CA ILE A 428 -29.20 29.84 18.69
C ILE A 428 -30.63 30.28 18.37
N LYS A 429 -31.41 29.41 17.70
CA LYS A 429 -32.78 29.72 17.25
C LYS A 429 -33.85 28.74 17.74
N GLY A 430 -33.45 27.62 18.33
CA GLY A 430 -34.34 26.61 18.90
C GLY A 430 -34.81 26.93 20.32
N ALA A 431 -35.64 26.05 20.89
CA ALA A 431 -36.15 26.20 22.25
C ALA A 431 -35.02 26.11 23.30
N LEU A 432 -34.98 27.07 24.21
CA LEU A 432 -33.99 27.17 25.30
C LEU A 432 -34.42 26.31 26.51
N THR A 433 -34.37 24.99 26.35
CA THR A 433 -34.63 24.08 27.47
C THR A 433 -33.51 24.17 28.52
N VAL A 434 -33.76 23.67 29.73
CA VAL A 434 -32.74 23.64 30.82
C VAL A 434 -31.46 22.92 30.37
N GLN A 435 -31.59 21.86 29.56
CA GLN A 435 -30.44 21.15 28.98
C GLN A 435 -29.65 22.02 28.00
N VAL A 436 -30.34 22.76 27.12
CA VAL A 436 -29.69 23.70 26.18
C VAL A 436 -28.97 24.83 26.93
N LEU A 437 -29.57 25.37 28.00
CA LEU A 437 -28.95 26.41 28.82
C LEU A 437 -27.73 25.89 29.59
N SER A 438 -27.80 24.67 30.14
CA SER A 438 -26.65 24.03 30.79
C SER A 438 -25.50 23.80 29.81
N GLU A 439 -25.79 23.32 28.61
CA GLU A 439 -24.78 23.12 27.56
C GLU A 439 -24.23 24.46 27.04
N TYR A 440 -25.06 25.50 26.95
CA TYR A 440 -24.64 26.85 26.62
C TYR A 440 -23.62 27.40 27.63
N LEU A 441 -23.90 27.28 28.93
CA LEU A 441 -22.98 27.74 29.98
C LEU A 441 -21.66 26.97 29.95
N LEU A 442 -21.70 25.66 29.68
CA LEU A 442 -20.50 24.84 29.52
C LEU A 442 -19.66 25.32 28.32
N VAL A 443 -20.27 25.52 27.15
CA VAL A 443 -19.57 25.99 25.95
C VAL A 443 -19.05 27.41 26.17
N TRP A 444 -19.83 28.29 26.80
CA TRP A 444 -19.39 29.63 27.13
C TRP A 444 -18.15 29.59 28.02
N TYR A 445 -18.17 28.84 29.13
CA TYR A 445 -17.01 28.69 30.00
C TYR A 445 -15.77 28.14 29.27
N LEU A 446 -15.94 27.17 28.37
CA LEU A 446 -14.85 26.58 27.60
C LEU A 446 -14.22 27.52 26.56
N VAL A 447 -14.99 28.50 26.11
CA VAL A 447 -14.62 29.43 25.06
C VAL A 447 -14.21 30.81 25.62
N ASP A 448 -14.60 31.12 26.85
CA ASP A 448 -14.24 32.34 27.55
C ASP A 448 -12.72 32.34 27.81
N GLY A 449 -12.05 33.44 27.44
CA GLY A 449 -10.58 33.54 27.51
C GLY A 449 -9.82 32.81 26.40
N VAL A 450 -10.49 32.22 25.40
CA VAL A 450 -9.80 31.68 24.22
C VAL A 450 -9.36 32.83 23.32
N GLU A 451 -8.08 33.17 23.38
CA GLU A 451 -7.43 34.08 22.44
C GLU A 451 -6.91 33.31 21.23
N LEU A 452 -7.46 33.61 20.06
CA LEU A 452 -6.94 33.06 18.80
C LEU A 452 -5.61 33.73 18.48
N GLN A 453 -4.56 32.93 18.31
CA GLN A 453 -3.27 33.45 17.86
C GLN A 453 -3.39 33.88 16.39
N PRO A 454 -3.06 35.15 16.07
CA PRO A 454 -2.97 35.59 14.68
C PRO A 454 -1.95 34.73 13.92
N ASP A 455 -2.25 34.42 12.66
CA ASP A 455 -1.35 33.74 11.72
C ASP A 455 -0.89 32.31 12.08
N THR A 456 -1.46 31.69 13.12
CA THR A 456 -1.20 30.27 13.44
C THR A 456 -2.28 29.37 12.83
N PRO A 457 -1.94 28.42 11.94
CA PRO A 457 -2.92 27.56 11.30
C PRO A 457 -3.52 26.53 12.27
N ASP A 458 -4.80 26.21 12.07
CA ASP A 458 -5.51 25.18 12.83
C ASP A 458 -4.77 23.83 12.78
N GLN A 459 -4.64 23.17 13.93
CA GLN A 459 -4.10 21.82 14.01
C GLN A 459 -5.23 20.79 13.99
N HIS A 460 -5.15 19.85 13.05
CA HIS A 460 -6.09 18.73 12.97
C HIS A 460 -5.50 17.49 13.66
N HIS A 461 -6.32 16.80 14.45
CA HIS A 461 -5.92 15.59 15.15
C HIS A 461 -6.65 14.36 14.63
N TRP A 462 -5.90 13.32 14.28
CA TRP A 462 -6.42 12.02 13.86
C TRP A 462 -6.57 11.07 15.06
N LYS A 463 -7.81 10.91 15.57
CA LYS A 463 -8.15 10.11 16.77
C LYS A 463 -7.65 8.68 16.74
N LEU A 464 -7.54 8.09 15.56
CA LEU A 464 -7.31 6.66 15.39
C LEU A 464 -5.82 6.29 15.41
N SER A 465 -4.92 7.26 15.64
CA SER A 465 -3.48 7.03 15.79
C SER A 465 -2.94 7.72 17.03
N SER A 466 -2.01 7.08 17.72
CA SER A 466 -1.30 7.69 18.86
C SER A 466 -0.43 8.88 18.46
N SER A 467 -0.03 8.96 17.19
CA SER A 467 0.75 10.09 16.66
C SER A 467 -0.10 11.34 16.38
N GLY A 468 -1.43 11.24 16.45
CA GLY A 468 -2.34 12.30 16.00
C GLY A 468 -2.32 12.55 14.49
N THR A 469 -1.53 11.79 13.72
CA THR A 469 -1.41 11.91 12.28
C THR A 469 -2.10 10.74 11.57
N TYR A 470 -2.72 11.04 10.44
CA TYR A 470 -3.38 10.03 9.63
C TYR A 470 -2.40 8.97 9.13
N SER A 471 -2.79 7.69 9.26
CA SER A 471 -2.17 6.60 8.52
C SER A 471 -3.23 5.67 7.95
N CYS A 472 -3.03 5.20 6.71
CA CYS A 472 -3.95 4.25 6.08
C CYS A 472 -4.13 2.98 6.92
N LYS A 473 -3.08 2.53 7.62
CA LYS A 473 -3.15 1.38 8.51
C LYS A 473 -4.12 1.63 9.67
N SER A 474 -4.01 2.77 10.36
CA SER A 474 -4.93 3.10 11.46
C SER A 474 -6.38 3.22 10.98
N ALA A 475 -6.62 3.87 9.84
CA ALA A 475 -7.95 3.98 9.24
C ALA A 475 -8.52 2.63 8.82
N TYR A 476 -7.70 1.74 8.26
CA TYR A 476 -8.13 0.39 7.91
C TYR A 476 -8.41 -0.46 9.15
N ASP A 477 -7.56 -0.34 10.18
CA ASP A 477 -7.69 -1.12 11.40
C ASP A 477 -8.92 -0.71 12.24
N SER A 478 -9.34 0.56 12.18
CA SER A 478 -10.52 1.07 12.88
C SER A 478 -11.84 0.58 12.26
N LEU A 479 -11.86 0.23 10.96
CA LEU A 479 -13.02 -0.37 10.29
C LEU A 479 -13.41 -1.74 10.84
N PHE A 480 -12.57 -2.33 11.69
CA PHE A 480 -12.84 -3.58 12.40
C PHE A 480 -13.10 -3.37 13.90
N THR A 481 -13.27 -2.13 14.36
CA THR A 481 -13.66 -1.85 15.75
C THR A 481 -15.01 -2.52 16.05
N GLY A 482 -15.12 -3.15 17.22
CA GLY A 482 -16.31 -3.93 17.60
C GLY A 482 -16.35 -5.37 17.05
N THR A 483 -15.36 -5.81 16.27
CA THR A 483 -15.32 -7.20 15.80
C THR A 483 -14.69 -8.15 16.83
N ILE A 484 -15.22 -9.39 16.91
CA ILE A 484 -14.71 -10.42 17.83
C ILE A 484 -13.31 -10.86 17.40
N SER A 485 -12.36 -10.76 18.33
CA SER A 485 -10.97 -11.17 18.07
C SER A 485 -10.81 -12.69 18.03
N PHE A 486 -9.98 -13.16 17.09
CA PHE A 486 -9.57 -14.55 17.01
C PHE A 486 -8.41 -14.79 17.98
N SER A 487 -8.74 -15.08 19.24
CA SER A 487 -7.78 -15.29 20.35
C SER A 487 -6.45 -15.99 19.97
N PRO A 488 -6.43 -17.06 19.15
CA PRO A 488 -5.18 -17.79 18.84
C PRO A 488 -4.23 -17.08 17.89
N TRP A 489 -4.61 -15.95 17.29
CA TRP A 489 -3.85 -15.33 16.20
C TRP A 489 -2.39 -15.03 16.57
N LYS A 490 -2.11 -14.52 17.79
CA LYS A 490 -0.74 -14.22 18.23
C LYS A 490 0.10 -15.50 18.28
N ARG A 491 -0.44 -16.57 18.88
CA ARG A 491 0.24 -17.86 19.04
C ARG A 491 0.60 -18.47 17.69
N ILE A 492 -0.29 -18.37 16.71
CA ILE A 492 -0.04 -18.87 15.35
C ILE A 492 0.95 -17.98 14.61
N TRP A 493 0.63 -16.70 14.43
CA TRP A 493 1.30 -15.86 13.45
C TRP A 493 2.58 -15.19 13.95
N LYS A 494 2.76 -15.07 15.27
CA LYS A 494 4.01 -14.57 15.91
C LYS A 494 4.96 -15.70 16.35
N SER A 495 4.61 -16.96 16.11
CA SER A 495 5.54 -18.09 16.23
C SER A 495 6.66 -17.99 15.19
N TRP A 496 7.68 -18.82 15.32
CA TRP A 496 8.73 -19.00 14.32
C TRP A 496 8.42 -20.10 13.30
N ALA A 497 7.44 -20.96 13.54
CA ALA A 497 7.09 -22.06 12.64
C ALA A 497 7.01 -21.63 11.15
N PRO A 498 7.42 -22.46 10.19
CA PRO A 498 7.34 -22.12 8.78
C PRO A 498 5.90 -21.79 8.34
N MET A 499 5.76 -20.92 7.32
CA MET A 499 4.45 -20.35 6.93
C MET A 499 3.42 -21.42 6.52
N ASN A 500 3.85 -22.49 5.86
CA ASN A 500 2.99 -23.64 5.53
C ASN A 500 2.43 -24.34 6.77
N ARG A 501 3.16 -24.36 7.89
CA ARG A 501 2.73 -24.98 9.15
C ARG A 501 1.81 -24.05 9.95
N ARG A 502 2.07 -22.73 9.93
CA ARG A 502 1.14 -21.72 10.44
C ARG A 502 -0.21 -21.77 9.72
N PHE A 503 -0.18 -21.95 8.40
CA PHE A 503 -1.39 -22.10 7.59
C PHE A 503 -2.16 -23.38 7.96
N PHE A 504 -1.45 -24.49 8.14
CA PHE A 504 -2.06 -25.74 8.60
C PHE A 504 -2.75 -25.58 9.96
N ILE A 505 -2.05 -25.06 10.98
CA ILE A 505 -2.64 -24.97 12.32
C ILE A 505 -3.82 -23.99 12.35
N TRP A 506 -3.79 -22.95 11.51
CA TRP A 506 -4.92 -22.06 11.30
C TRP A 506 -6.13 -22.81 10.71
N LEU A 507 -5.93 -23.69 9.72
CA LEU A 507 -7.00 -24.56 9.22
C LEU A 507 -7.53 -25.48 10.31
N ALA A 508 -6.64 -26.10 11.09
CA ALA A 508 -7.00 -27.04 12.15
C ALA A 508 -7.90 -26.37 13.22
N ILE A 509 -7.50 -25.20 13.71
CA ILE A 509 -8.28 -24.46 14.72
C ILE A 509 -9.63 -23.98 14.17
N ASN A 510 -9.72 -23.68 12.87
CA ASN A 510 -10.98 -23.33 12.21
C ASN A 510 -11.82 -24.54 11.80
N ASN A 511 -11.43 -25.76 12.22
CA ASN A 511 -12.03 -27.04 11.82
C ASN A 511 -12.15 -27.20 10.29
N LYS A 512 -11.11 -26.79 9.55
CA LYS A 512 -11.04 -26.79 8.07
C LYS A 512 -10.17 -27.89 7.48
N CYS A 513 -9.57 -28.75 8.30
CA CYS A 513 -8.84 -29.95 7.86
C CYS A 513 -9.82 -31.04 7.42
N TRP A 514 -9.39 -31.91 6.50
CA TRP A 514 -10.22 -33.02 5.98
C TRP A 514 -10.15 -34.23 6.90
N THR A 515 -10.88 -34.14 8.01
CA THR A 515 -11.13 -35.23 8.96
C THR A 515 -12.42 -35.97 8.60
N SER A 516 -12.60 -37.19 9.11
CA SER A 516 -13.81 -37.98 8.81
C SER A 516 -15.10 -37.27 9.21
N ASP A 517 -15.15 -36.52 10.32
CA ASP A 517 -16.33 -35.73 10.70
C ASP A 517 -16.72 -34.68 9.64
N ARG A 518 -15.74 -34.13 8.92
CA ARG A 518 -15.96 -33.12 7.88
C ARG A 518 -16.31 -33.75 6.54
N LEU A 519 -15.79 -34.94 6.25
CA LEU A 519 -16.16 -35.73 5.09
C LEU A 519 -17.62 -36.22 5.24
N ALA A 520 -17.98 -36.71 6.42
CA ALA A 520 -19.35 -37.12 6.77
C ALA A 520 -20.36 -35.99 6.55
N LYS A 521 -20.09 -34.77 7.07
CA LYS A 521 -20.91 -33.57 6.85
C LYS A 521 -21.09 -33.17 5.39
N ARG A 522 -20.32 -33.76 4.47
CA ARG A 522 -20.34 -33.48 3.02
C ARG A 522 -20.79 -34.67 2.20
N GLY A 523 -21.22 -35.76 2.83
CA GLY A 523 -21.62 -36.99 2.14
C GLY A 523 -20.48 -37.64 1.35
N LEU A 524 -19.22 -37.44 1.78
CA LEU A 524 -18.06 -38.06 1.14
C LEU A 524 -17.67 -39.36 1.87
N PRO A 525 -17.06 -40.34 1.17
CA PRO A 525 -16.55 -41.56 1.79
C PRO A 525 -15.61 -41.23 2.96
N HIS A 526 -15.82 -41.89 4.10
CA HIS A 526 -15.07 -41.64 5.33
C HIS A 526 -15.05 -42.87 6.25
N GLN A 527 -14.11 -42.89 7.20
CA GLN A 527 -14.02 -43.89 8.25
C GLN A 527 -14.86 -43.43 9.46
N PHE A 528 -15.53 -44.36 10.15
CA PHE A 528 -16.36 -44.04 11.31
C PHE A 528 -15.54 -43.85 12.60
N VAL A 529 -14.35 -44.44 12.64
CA VAL A 529 -13.47 -44.50 13.81
C VAL A 529 -12.13 -43.84 13.53
N CYS A 530 -11.47 -43.38 14.58
CA CYS A 530 -10.19 -42.70 14.49
C CYS A 530 -9.07 -43.68 14.09
N PRO A 531 -8.25 -43.36 13.07
CA PRO A 531 -7.16 -44.23 12.61
C PRO A 531 -6.03 -44.43 13.63
N PHE A 532 -6.06 -43.74 14.77
CA PHE A 532 -5.05 -43.88 15.82
C PHE A 532 -5.46 -44.80 16.97
N CYS A 533 -6.70 -44.67 17.46
CA CYS A 533 -7.15 -45.42 18.63
C CYS A 533 -8.28 -46.40 18.36
N ASP A 534 -8.92 -46.34 17.19
CA ASP A 534 -10.05 -47.19 16.80
C ASP A 534 -11.25 -47.16 17.78
N GLN A 535 -11.33 -46.14 18.64
CA GLN A 535 -12.27 -46.08 19.77
C GLN A 535 -13.27 -44.93 19.70
N ALA A 536 -12.99 -43.89 18.90
CA ALA A 536 -13.78 -42.65 18.90
C ALA A 536 -13.84 -42.03 17.50
N GLU A 537 -14.80 -41.13 17.27
CA GLU A 537 -14.93 -40.41 16.01
C GLU A 537 -13.70 -39.54 15.71
N GLU A 538 -13.31 -39.52 14.44
CA GLU A 538 -12.18 -38.71 13.98
C GLU A 538 -12.57 -37.22 13.82
N THR A 539 -12.24 -36.43 14.84
CA THR A 539 -12.26 -34.96 14.76
C THR A 539 -10.85 -34.37 14.86
N ILE A 540 -10.65 -33.15 14.35
CA ILE A 540 -9.32 -32.49 14.45
C ILE A 540 -8.88 -32.27 15.91
N ASN A 541 -9.81 -32.02 16.82
CA ASN A 541 -9.48 -31.91 18.25
C ASN A 541 -9.09 -33.26 18.84
N HIS A 542 -9.77 -34.34 18.43
CA HIS A 542 -9.42 -35.68 18.85
C HIS A 542 -8.01 -36.05 18.36
N ILE A 543 -7.71 -35.90 17.06
CA ILE A 543 -6.37 -36.19 16.51
C ILE A 543 -5.28 -35.37 17.21
N LEU A 544 -5.49 -34.07 17.46
CA LEU A 544 -4.41 -33.22 17.97
C LEU A 544 -4.25 -33.25 19.49
N ALA A 545 -5.26 -33.67 20.25
CA ALA A 545 -5.25 -33.62 21.71
C ALA A 545 -6.03 -34.73 22.41
N GLY A 546 -7.16 -35.18 21.86
CA GLY A 546 -8.06 -36.12 22.55
C GLY A 546 -7.65 -37.59 22.47
N CYS A 547 -6.99 -38.00 21.38
CA CYS A 547 -6.62 -39.39 21.11
C CYS A 547 -5.54 -39.88 22.07
N VAL A 548 -5.61 -41.16 22.47
CA VAL A 548 -4.64 -41.81 23.38
C VAL A 548 -3.21 -41.66 22.87
N LEU A 549 -2.96 -41.99 21.61
CA LEU A 549 -1.64 -41.81 20.96
C LEU A 549 -1.14 -40.37 21.08
N SER A 550 -2.00 -39.40 20.76
CA SER A 550 -1.62 -37.98 20.82
C SER A 550 -1.35 -37.52 22.25
N ARG A 551 -2.10 -38.03 23.23
CA ARG A 551 -1.88 -37.74 24.66
C ARG A 551 -0.53 -38.27 25.13
N GLU A 552 -0.15 -39.47 24.72
CA GLU A 552 1.15 -40.07 25.03
C GLU A 552 2.30 -39.28 24.39
N VAL A 553 2.17 -38.89 23.11
CA VAL A 553 3.16 -38.03 22.44
C VAL A 553 3.34 -36.70 23.19
N TRP A 554 2.24 -36.04 23.58
CA TRP A 554 2.34 -34.79 24.35
C TRP A 554 2.94 -34.98 25.74
N ALA A 555 2.59 -36.05 26.44
CA ALA A 555 3.13 -36.35 27.77
C ALA A 555 4.65 -36.58 27.69
N TRP A 556 5.10 -37.35 26.70
CA TRP A 556 6.52 -37.58 26.48
C TRP A 556 7.28 -36.29 26.17
N ILE A 557 6.81 -35.49 25.21
CA ILE A 557 7.48 -34.24 24.81
C ILE A 557 7.54 -33.23 25.96
N LEU A 558 6.47 -33.11 26.75
CA LEU A 558 6.44 -32.18 27.89
C LEU A 558 7.41 -32.61 28.99
N ARG A 559 7.50 -33.92 29.28
CA ARG A 559 8.44 -34.48 30.25
C ARG A 559 9.90 -34.27 29.81
N GLU A 560 10.20 -34.56 28.55
CA GLU A 560 11.55 -34.39 27.99
C GLU A 560 12.03 -32.93 28.04
N LEU A 561 11.12 -31.97 27.90
CA LEU A 561 11.45 -30.54 27.95
C LEU A 561 11.40 -29.95 29.38
N ARG A 562 11.19 -30.79 30.40
CA ARG A 562 11.02 -30.40 31.81
C ARG A 562 9.90 -29.39 31.99
N LEU A 563 8.78 -29.63 31.31
CA LEU A 563 7.56 -28.80 31.34
C LEU A 563 6.41 -29.52 32.08
N ASP A 564 6.74 -30.25 33.14
CA ASP A 564 5.81 -31.09 33.90
C ASP A 564 4.67 -30.29 34.56
N MET A 565 4.88 -28.99 34.74
CA MET A 565 3.85 -28.05 35.21
C MET A 565 2.66 -27.90 34.24
N ILE A 566 2.79 -28.38 33.00
CA ILE A 566 1.70 -28.36 32.01
C ILE A 566 1.00 -29.72 32.05
N PRO A 567 -0.26 -29.81 32.52
CA PRO A 567 -0.95 -31.09 32.62
C PRO A 567 -1.08 -31.74 31.24
N PRO A 568 -1.01 -33.08 31.12
CA PRO A 568 -1.21 -33.78 29.85
C PRO A 568 -2.64 -33.56 29.32
N PRO A 569 -2.89 -33.75 28.00
CA PRO A 569 -4.22 -33.52 27.46
C PRO A 569 -5.23 -34.50 28.05
N HIS A 570 -6.45 -34.04 28.31
CA HIS A 570 -7.60 -34.89 28.65
C HIS A 570 -8.50 -35.04 27.42
N ALA A 571 -9.23 -36.16 27.33
CA ALA A 571 -10.06 -36.53 26.18
C ALA A 571 -11.08 -35.45 25.77
N SER A 572 -11.65 -34.71 26.74
CA SER A 572 -12.65 -33.66 26.51
C SER A 572 -12.06 -32.27 26.21
N SER A 573 -10.74 -32.09 26.29
CA SER A 573 -10.12 -30.77 26.18
C SER A 573 -9.95 -30.31 24.73
N ARG A 574 -10.50 -29.13 24.40
CA ARG A 574 -10.27 -28.49 23.09
C ARG A 574 -8.79 -28.11 22.95
N PHE A 575 -8.17 -28.52 21.84
CA PHE A 575 -6.75 -28.26 21.55
C PHE A 575 -6.37 -26.79 21.73
N CYS A 576 -7.18 -25.89 21.19
CA CYS A 576 -6.92 -24.45 21.24
C CYS A 576 -6.94 -23.88 22.68
N SER A 577 -7.88 -24.30 23.52
CA SER A 577 -8.00 -23.84 24.90
C SER A 577 -6.85 -24.38 25.75
N ARG A 578 -6.47 -25.64 25.54
CA ARG A 578 -5.28 -26.26 26.16
C ARG A 578 -4.00 -25.50 25.77
N TRP A 579 -3.79 -25.25 24.47
CA TRP A 579 -2.63 -24.48 24.01
C TRP A 579 -2.59 -23.09 24.64
N SER A 580 -3.74 -22.42 24.80
CA SER A 580 -3.79 -21.12 25.47
C SER A 580 -3.36 -21.19 26.94
N ARG A 581 -3.81 -22.20 27.69
CA ARG A 581 -3.43 -22.40 29.11
C ARG A 581 -1.95 -22.75 29.24
N ALA A 582 -1.46 -23.68 28.42
CA ALA A 582 -0.05 -24.08 28.38
C ALA A 582 0.88 -22.91 28.00
N ALA A 583 0.50 -22.08 27.04
CA ALA A 583 1.30 -20.91 26.66
C ALA A 583 1.27 -19.79 27.72
N ALA A 584 0.33 -19.82 28.67
CA ALA A 584 0.26 -18.85 29.76
C ALA A 584 1.28 -19.14 30.87
N THR A 585 1.61 -20.42 31.10
CA THR A 585 2.59 -20.86 32.12
C THR A 585 4.05 -20.74 31.68
N ILE A 586 4.30 -20.53 30.40
CA ILE A 586 5.65 -20.42 29.81
C ILE A 586 6.17 -18.98 29.90
N ASP A 587 7.47 -18.81 30.15
CA ASP A 587 8.13 -17.50 30.15
C ASP A 587 8.02 -16.75 28.82
N LYS A 588 7.92 -15.42 28.90
CA LYS A 588 7.72 -14.54 27.73
C LYS A 588 8.77 -14.75 26.62
N ASN A 589 10.02 -15.01 26.99
CA ASN A 589 11.12 -15.23 26.04
C ASN A 589 10.98 -16.56 25.29
N LEU A 590 10.52 -17.61 25.97
CA LEU A 590 10.38 -18.95 25.41
C LEU A 590 9.02 -19.16 24.69
N LYS A 591 8.03 -18.30 24.90
CA LYS A 591 6.69 -18.40 24.29
C LYS A 591 6.73 -18.59 22.77
N ARG A 592 7.64 -17.92 22.06
CA ARG A 592 7.72 -18.05 20.58
C ARG A 592 8.23 -19.43 20.17
N GLY A 593 9.26 -19.93 20.84
CA GLY A 593 9.77 -21.29 20.66
C GLY A 593 8.70 -22.33 20.98
N PHE A 594 8.03 -22.19 22.13
CA PHE A 594 7.00 -23.13 22.58
C PHE A 594 5.82 -23.18 21.61
N ASN A 595 5.33 -22.02 21.17
CA ASN A 595 4.28 -21.98 20.14
C ASN A 595 4.72 -22.65 18.83
N SER A 596 5.99 -22.57 18.48
CA SER A 596 6.54 -23.20 17.26
C SER A 596 6.60 -24.72 17.42
N LEU A 597 7.03 -25.21 18.58
CA LEU A 597 7.00 -26.63 18.94
C LEU A 597 5.57 -27.17 18.91
N VAL A 598 4.61 -26.45 19.49
CA VAL A 598 3.20 -26.90 19.48
C VAL A 598 2.68 -27.08 18.06
N ILE A 599 3.05 -26.17 17.15
CA ILE A 599 2.69 -26.26 15.73
C ILE A 599 3.41 -27.44 15.05
N LEU A 600 4.68 -27.68 15.38
CA LEU A 600 5.47 -28.81 14.87
C LEU A 600 4.84 -30.15 15.24
N VAL A 601 4.54 -30.38 16.51
CA VAL A 601 3.94 -31.63 17.00
C VAL A 601 2.56 -31.84 16.38
N ALA A 602 1.72 -30.80 16.33
CA ALA A 602 0.41 -30.88 15.68
C ALA A 602 0.54 -31.23 14.18
N TRP A 603 1.57 -30.72 13.51
CA TRP A 603 1.84 -31.04 12.11
C TRP A 603 2.34 -32.48 11.93
N MET A 604 3.19 -32.99 12.82
CA MET A 604 3.67 -34.38 12.79
C MET A 604 2.54 -35.37 13.07
N LEU A 605 1.68 -35.11 14.07
CA LEU A 605 0.47 -35.91 14.31
C LEU A 605 -0.44 -35.95 13.07
N TRP A 606 -0.65 -34.80 12.41
CA TRP A 606 -1.43 -34.75 11.18
C TRP A 606 -0.79 -35.54 10.03
N LYS A 607 0.54 -35.48 9.88
CA LYS A 607 1.27 -36.23 8.86
C LYS A 607 1.17 -37.73 9.13
N HIS A 608 1.37 -38.16 10.36
CA HIS A 608 1.26 -39.56 10.77
C HIS A 608 -0.16 -40.10 10.52
N ARG A 609 -1.20 -39.33 10.86
CA ARG A 609 -2.59 -39.68 10.53
C ARG A 609 -2.79 -39.90 9.04
N ASN A 610 -2.23 -39.03 8.19
CA ASN A 610 -2.36 -39.20 6.75
C ASN A 610 -1.62 -40.44 6.25
N ALA A 611 -0.46 -40.78 6.82
CA ALA A 611 0.23 -42.03 6.51
C ALA A 611 -0.60 -43.26 6.91
N CYS A 612 -1.28 -43.23 8.06
CA CYS A 612 -2.18 -44.31 8.46
C CYS A 612 -3.37 -44.48 7.49
N VAL A 613 -3.95 -43.36 7.04
CA VAL A 613 -5.16 -43.40 6.20
C VAL A 613 -4.86 -43.69 4.72
N PHE A 614 -3.78 -43.15 4.18
CA PHE A 614 -3.48 -43.22 2.74
C PHE A 614 -2.37 -44.22 2.39
N ASP A 615 -1.43 -44.44 3.31
CA ASP A 615 -0.23 -45.26 3.05
C ASP A 615 -0.23 -46.58 3.86
N GLY A 616 -1.30 -46.87 4.62
CA GLY A 616 -1.44 -48.08 5.43
C GLY A 616 -0.49 -48.16 6.63
N ALA A 617 0.11 -47.06 7.06
CA ALA A 617 1.04 -47.04 8.18
C ALA A 617 0.34 -47.36 9.53
N GLN A 618 1.04 -48.02 10.44
CA GLN A 618 0.49 -48.33 11.77
C GLN A 618 0.63 -47.14 12.74
N PRO A 619 -0.35 -46.91 13.63
CA PRO A 619 -0.28 -45.85 14.64
C PRO A 619 0.80 -46.17 15.69
N GLN A 620 1.87 -45.37 15.73
CA GLN A 620 3.01 -45.59 16.64
C GLN A 620 3.51 -44.28 17.25
N VAL A 621 3.55 -44.22 18.58
CA VAL A 621 4.01 -43.05 19.35
C VAL A 621 5.48 -42.72 19.04
N GLN A 622 6.35 -43.74 19.06
CA GLN A 622 7.79 -43.56 18.82
C GLN A 622 8.07 -43.01 17.42
N ALA A 623 7.30 -43.41 16.40
CA ALA A 623 7.45 -42.90 15.05
C ALA A 623 7.18 -41.38 14.98
N VAL A 624 6.12 -40.91 15.65
CA VAL A 624 5.79 -39.47 15.72
C VAL A 624 6.88 -38.70 16.47
N ILE A 625 7.37 -39.23 17.59
CA ILE A 625 8.44 -38.61 18.39
C ILE A 625 9.71 -38.43 17.55
N SER A 626 10.16 -39.48 16.87
CA SER A 626 11.35 -39.41 15.99
C SER A 626 11.18 -38.42 14.83
N GLN A 627 9.97 -38.31 14.26
CA GLN A 627 9.66 -37.31 13.25
C GLN A 627 9.66 -35.88 13.81
N VAL A 628 9.20 -35.67 15.04
CA VAL A 628 9.28 -34.38 15.73
C VAL A 628 10.73 -33.98 15.98
N ALA A 629 11.57 -34.91 16.45
CA ALA A 629 12.98 -34.65 16.72
C ALA A 629 13.73 -34.27 15.44
N SER A 630 13.59 -35.06 14.38
CA SER A 630 14.24 -34.82 13.08
C SER A 630 13.81 -33.49 12.43
N GLU A 631 12.51 -33.23 12.31
CA GLU A 631 12.02 -31.97 11.73
C GLU A 631 12.32 -30.77 12.64
N GLY A 632 12.29 -30.93 13.96
CA GLY A 632 12.69 -29.92 14.93
C GLY A 632 14.15 -29.53 14.78
N HIS A 633 15.03 -30.51 14.56
CA HIS A 633 16.45 -30.27 14.28
C HIS A 633 16.65 -29.49 12.98
N LEU A 634 15.95 -29.86 11.89
CA LEU A 634 15.98 -29.12 10.63
C LEU A 634 15.52 -27.66 10.81
N TRP A 635 14.54 -27.41 11.68
CA TRP A 635 14.11 -26.05 12.02
C TRP A 635 15.22 -25.29 12.76
N CYS A 636 15.91 -25.93 13.71
CA CYS A 636 17.05 -25.31 14.39
C CYS A 636 18.17 -24.94 13.39
N LEU A 637 18.52 -25.83 12.47
CA LEU A 637 19.51 -25.57 11.42
C LEU A 637 19.10 -24.43 10.47
N ALA A 638 17.79 -24.32 10.17
CA ALA A 638 17.24 -23.23 9.37
C ALA A 638 17.19 -21.86 10.09
N GLY A 639 17.72 -21.75 11.32
CA GLY A 639 17.88 -20.48 12.04
C GLY A 639 16.77 -20.13 13.03
N TYR A 640 15.92 -21.07 13.45
CA TYR A 640 14.86 -20.82 14.44
C TYR A 640 15.38 -20.87 15.89
N ALA A 641 16.17 -19.85 16.27
CA ALA A 641 16.99 -19.81 17.49
C ALA A 641 16.29 -20.15 18.82
N GLY A 642 15.10 -19.63 19.13
CA GLY A 642 14.47 -19.99 20.41
C GLY A 642 13.63 -21.27 20.40
N LEU A 643 13.52 -21.97 19.25
CA LEU A 643 13.19 -23.40 19.30
C LEU A 643 14.41 -24.19 19.78
N ARG A 644 15.61 -23.82 19.31
CA ARG A 644 16.89 -24.39 19.78
C ARG A 644 17.05 -24.20 21.30
N GLU A 645 16.78 -23.02 21.85
CA GLU A 645 16.83 -22.77 23.31
C GLU A 645 15.92 -23.71 24.12
N LEU A 646 14.75 -24.07 23.59
CA LEU A 646 13.86 -25.03 24.24
C LEU A 646 14.35 -26.46 24.08
N LEU A 647 14.74 -26.84 22.85
CA LEU A 647 15.18 -28.20 22.56
C LEU A 647 16.53 -28.51 23.23
N LEU A 648 17.39 -27.52 23.52
CA LEU A 648 18.65 -27.67 24.27
C LEU A 648 18.42 -28.24 25.68
N ARG A 649 17.19 -28.20 26.19
CA ARG A 649 16.82 -28.80 27.48
C ARG A 649 16.68 -30.33 27.43
N SER A 650 16.65 -30.93 26.23
CA SER A 650 16.53 -32.37 26.00
C SER A 650 17.65 -32.88 25.08
N MET A 651 18.44 -33.84 25.57
CA MET A 651 19.49 -34.51 24.79
C MET A 651 18.93 -35.45 23.71
N GLN A 652 17.65 -35.84 23.79
CA GLN A 652 17.02 -36.77 22.84
C GLN A 652 16.32 -36.04 21.68
N LEU A 653 15.87 -34.80 21.88
CA LEU A 653 15.21 -34.00 20.84
C LEU A 653 16.19 -33.15 20.01
N LEU A 654 17.44 -33.05 20.45
CA LEU A 654 18.54 -32.41 19.73
C LEU A 654 19.60 -33.50 19.49
N PRO A 655 19.70 -34.10 18.29
CA PRO A 655 20.82 -34.97 18.01
C PRO A 655 22.10 -34.14 18.21
N LEU A 656 23.02 -34.67 19.01
CA LEU A 656 24.32 -34.07 19.32
C LEU A 656 24.95 -33.56 18.04
N VAL A 657 25.31 -32.28 18.05
CA VAL A 657 26.17 -31.68 17.03
C VAL A 657 27.53 -32.38 17.18
N ALA A 658 27.82 -33.35 16.33
CA ALA A 658 29.20 -33.60 15.95
C ALA A 658 29.63 -32.37 15.12
N THR A 659 30.71 -31.75 15.59
CA THR A 659 31.39 -30.55 15.11
C THR A 659 31.37 -30.31 13.61
#